data_AF-A0AAU2JMG5-F1
#
_entry.id   AF-A0AAU2JMG5-F1
#
_cell.length_a   1.000
_cell.length_b   1.000
_cell.length_c   1.000
_cell.angle_alpha   90.00
_cell.angle_beta   90.00
_cell.angle_gamma   90.00
#
_symmetry.space_group_name_H-M   'P 1'
#
loop_
_entity.id
_entity.type
_entity.pdbx_description
1 polymer ?
#
loop_
_entity_poly.entity_id
_entity_poly.type
_entity_poly.pdbx_seq_one_letter_code
_entity_poly.pdbx_strand_id
1 'polypeptide(L)'
;MQLRGRKRSTAAAIAVIGSLLGGAVAAAPIGAVAVPSAPVGPAQESGTSAFASIPVFDPRAEAPRAAGEGPAVWPRPQSMTADPAREVPLGAEAVLVAPADADPYAVQLVREVLRAAGVRTLHERAPGASLPERGTVVRLQGTDAQEALRALGAAEPADLVDGGYRLAVGRPGGRDTIALAGVGDEGLFHAAQTLRQLLAGSGGKAPGVLVRDWPAAPVRGITEGFYGQPWTQEQRLAQVDFMGRTKQNRLLLAPGDDLYRTTAWRKEYPREQQEEFKALAERARANRVVLGWAVAPGQSMCLSSAADRAALARKLDAMWELGFRAFQVQFQDVSYTEWGCEDDREQYGKGPKAAAKAHAQVAGELATHLAARYPGAPALSLLPTEYYQEGSTAYRAALAGALDARVEVAWTGVGVVPRTITGKELAGARSALGHSLVTMDNYPVNDWDPGRVFLGPYAGREPAVAGGSAALLTNAMPQGTLSRIPIFTAADFAWNPRGYRAGESWAAAVRELAGPDPRAREAMAALAGNTASSGLKQQESAYLGPLVEQFWKARASGDPAAGAELRKAFTVLREAPARLPALSGEAGPWLELLSRYGTAGELALDVLQAQSRGDGPAAWQASRALSAARKALAEPGPARVDKAVLDPFLTTASAEADAWTGAARKAGTVTKEVDAWTVRMDTARPVSAVTVMTEPFPAGARGAVVEAHVPGEGWRKVGDAAASGWTQVDTAGLRADAVRLSWAGAAPAVHQVVPWFGDGPQTRFELADGGVADAEIGGAPKQVTAQLSALGPGEVRGPLSARPPAGVTVRLPQTVVAPRGGQVSIPLEVRVAPGTAPGSYQVPVTFGGETRVLTVRAVVRTGGPDLLRIARVASSADETPDFPAAAVVDGSPATRWSSPAVDGAWWRAELAAPARIGRVELHWQEAYASAYRVETSADGVTWRPAVAVPASRGGHESLRLDAPGTRFLRVTCESRATKYGCSLWSAEAYAVVP
;
A
#
# COMPACT_ATOMS: atom_id res chain seq x y z
N MET A 1 -49.18 -44.50 2.50
CA MET A 1 -47.83 -44.31 1.93
C MET A 1 -47.47 -42.84 2.12
N GLN A 2 -46.66 -42.47 3.13
CA GLN A 2 -45.18 -42.35 3.09
C GLN A 2 -44.68 -41.34 2.02
N LEU A 3 -43.81 -40.37 2.28
CA LEU A 3 -43.13 -39.94 3.53
C LEU A 3 -42.59 -38.48 3.42
N ARG A 4 -42.72 -37.70 4.52
CA ARG A 4 -41.98 -36.49 4.95
C ARG A 4 -41.12 -35.65 3.96
N GLY A 5 -41.40 -34.33 3.93
CA GLY A 5 -40.43 -33.27 3.64
C GLY A 5 -40.55 -32.12 4.68
N ARG A 6 -39.42 -31.69 5.29
CA ARG A 6 -39.39 -30.66 6.36
C ARG A 6 -39.45 -29.24 5.78
N LYS A 7 -40.31 -28.38 6.33
CA LYS A 7 -40.23 -26.91 6.13
C LYS A 7 -39.10 -26.32 6.99
N ARG A 8 -38.26 -25.47 6.41
CA ARG A 8 -37.50 -24.42 7.12
C ARG A 8 -38.15 -23.08 6.77
N SER A 9 -38.46 -22.29 7.78
CA SER A 9 -39.03 -20.94 7.63
C SER A 9 -37.92 -19.91 7.74
N THR A 10 -37.58 -19.26 6.63
CA THR A 10 -36.67 -18.12 6.62
C THR A 10 -37.47 -16.84 6.81
N ALA A 11 -37.16 -16.04 7.83
CA ALA A 11 -37.70 -14.69 7.95
C ALA A 11 -36.96 -13.77 6.97
N ALA A 12 -37.70 -13.01 6.16
CA ALA A 12 -37.14 -12.06 5.21
C ALA A 12 -36.98 -10.68 5.87
N ALA A 13 -35.77 -10.13 5.84
CA ALA A 13 -35.54 -8.71 6.08
C ALA A 13 -35.89 -7.94 4.79
N ILE A 14 -36.67 -6.86 4.93
CA ILE A 14 -37.20 -6.11 3.79
C ILE A 14 -36.19 -5.04 3.38
N ALA A 15 -35.56 -5.21 2.22
CA ALA A 15 -34.93 -4.12 1.49
C ALA A 15 -35.98 -3.52 0.54
N VAL A 16 -36.36 -2.26 0.75
CA VAL A 16 -37.34 -1.56 -0.12
C VAL A 16 -36.62 -0.96 -1.32
N ILE A 17 -36.61 -1.70 -2.44
CA ILE A 17 -36.38 -1.13 -3.78
C ILE A 17 -37.47 -1.62 -4.72
N GLY A 18 -38.22 -0.68 -5.27
CA GLY A 18 -39.03 -0.85 -6.48
C GLY A 18 -40.02 0.30 -6.66
N SER A 19 -40.50 0.64 -7.86
CA SER A 19 -39.97 0.43 -9.21
C SER A 19 -40.99 0.99 -10.21
N LEU A 20 -40.55 1.82 -11.17
CA LEU A 20 -41.13 2.07 -12.51
C LEU A 20 -42.63 2.45 -12.64
N LEU A 21 -42.92 3.54 -13.39
CA LEU A 21 -43.92 3.53 -14.48
C LEU A 21 -43.85 4.80 -15.36
N GLY A 22 -44.42 4.67 -16.57
CA GLY A 22 -44.36 5.57 -17.75
C GLY A 22 -44.54 7.09 -17.55
N GLY A 23 -44.04 7.87 -18.53
CA GLY A 23 -44.08 9.34 -18.53
C GLY A 23 -44.91 9.96 -19.67
N ALA A 24 -45.09 11.29 -19.63
CA ALA A 24 -45.42 12.13 -20.78
C ALA A 24 -45.29 13.66 -20.46
N VAL A 25 -44.50 14.37 -21.28
CA VAL A 25 -44.68 15.76 -21.76
C VAL A 25 -44.87 16.94 -20.76
N ALA A 26 -43.77 17.69 -20.59
CA ALA A 26 -43.59 19.16 -20.57
C ALA A 26 -44.54 20.12 -19.80
N ALA A 27 -44.01 20.78 -18.75
CA ALA A 27 -43.84 22.25 -18.65
C ALA A 27 -43.04 22.64 -17.37
N ALA A 28 -42.28 23.74 -17.41
CA ALA A 28 -41.51 24.32 -16.28
C ALA A 28 -41.84 25.83 -16.16
N PRO A 29 -41.37 26.61 -15.15
CA PRO A 29 -40.56 26.31 -13.95
C PRO A 29 -41.36 26.61 -12.64
N ILE A 30 -40.88 26.60 -11.38
CA ILE A 30 -39.59 26.81 -10.67
C ILE A 30 -39.65 25.93 -9.38
N GLY A 31 -38.59 25.40 -8.74
CA GLY A 31 -37.14 25.42 -9.00
C GLY A 31 -36.29 25.75 -7.74
N ALA A 32 -35.78 24.74 -7.01
CA ALA A 32 -34.92 24.93 -5.82
C ALA A 32 -33.81 23.85 -5.71
N VAL A 33 -32.58 24.31 -5.46
CA VAL A 33 -31.37 23.57 -5.00
C VAL A 33 -30.98 22.30 -5.79
N ALA A 34 -30.13 22.48 -6.81
CA ALA A 34 -29.42 21.39 -7.46
C ALA A 34 -28.10 21.03 -6.74
N VAL A 35 -27.80 19.74 -6.64
CA VAL A 35 -26.45 19.23 -6.37
C VAL A 35 -25.66 19.29 -7.69
N PRO A 36 -24.50 19.96 -7.78
CA PRO A 36 -23.71 19.95 -9.00
C PRO A 36 -22.92 18.65 -9.15
N SER A 37 -23.46 17.71 -9.92
CA SER A 37 -22.70 16.61 -10.49
C SER A 37 -22.07 17.05 -11.82
N ALA A 38 -20.74 17.21 -11.82
CA ALA A 38 -19.95 17.43 -13.03
C ALA A 38 -18.95 16.28 -13.21
N PRO A 39 -18.77 15.74 -14.44
CA PRO A 39 -17.83 14.66 -14.68
C PRO A 39 -16.39 15.21 -14.71
N VAL A 40 -15.55 14.77 -13.79
CA VAL A 40 -14.10 15.04 -13.83
C VAL A 40 -13.47 14.10 -14.86
N GLY A 41 -13.01 14.67 -15.97
CA GLY A 41 -12.17 13.95 -16.94
C GLY A 41 -10.80 13.58 -16.35
N PRO A 42 -10.07 12.63 -16.94
CA PRO A 42 -8.80 12.18 -16.38
C PRO A 42 -7.77 13.30 -16.40
N ALA A 43 -7.42 13.81 -15.22
CA ALA A 43 -6.28 14.72 -15.06
C ALA A 43 -5.00 13.95 -15.37
N GLN A 44 -4.24 14.41 -16.39
CA GLN A 44 -2.89 13.91 -16.62
C GLN A 44 -1.96 14.43 -15.52
N GLU A 45 -1.70 13.60 -14.52
CA GLU A 45 -0.61 13.82 -13.56
C GLU A 45 0.74 13.81 -14.30
N SER A 46 1.21 14.99 -14.70
CA SER A 46 2.57 15.23 -15.19
C SER A 46 3.30 16.13 -14.19
N GLY A 47 3.65 15.53 -13.05
CA GLY A 47 4.30 16.21 -11.94
C GLY A 47 5.38 15.34 -11.31
N THR A 48 6.60 15.43 -11.83
CA THR A 48 7.82 14.89 -11.21
C THR A 48 8.24 15.69 -9.98
N SER A 49 7.32 15.86 -9.03
CA SER A 49 7.72 16.05 -7.63
C SER A 49 8.42 14.77 -7.17
N ALA A 50 9.48 14.92 -6.37
CA ALA A 50 10.14 13.79 -5.75
C ALA A 50 9.23 13.19 -4.67
N PHE A 51 8.25 12.38 -5.09
CA PHE A 51 7.64 11.40 -4.21
C PHE A 51 8.79 10.60 -3.59
N ALA A 52 8.96 10.72 -2.27
CA ALA A 52 9.72 9.73 -1.53
C ALA A 52 9.12 8.37 -1.89
N SER A 53 9.91 7.54 -2.57
CA SER A 53 9.45 6.27 -3.14
C SER A 53 8.70 5.50 -2.06
N ILE A 54 7.42 5.20 -2.29
CA ILE A 54 6.62 4.42 -1.34
C ILE A 54 7.42 3.15 -1.05
N PRO A 55 7.79 2.88 0.21
CA PRO A 55 8.69 1.78 0.52
C PRO A 55 8.05 0.47 0.07
N VAL A 56 8.72 -0.24 -0.84
CA VAL A 56 8.29 -1.56 -1.31
C VAL A 56 8.44 -2.53 -0.14
N PHE A 57 7.34 -2.83 0.52
CA PHE A 57 7.30 -3.84 1.57
C PHE A 57 7.26 -5.24 0.93
N ASP A 58 8.14 -6.12 1.40
CA ASP A 58 8.11 -7.55 1.08
C ASP A 58 7.68 -8.32 2.34
N PRO A 59 6.53 -9.03 2.33
CA PRO A 59 6.05 -9.80 3.49
C PRO A 59 6.92 -11.02 3.83
N ARG A 60 7.93 -11.33 2.99
CA ARG A 60 8.93 -12.39 3.22
C ARG A 60 10.21 -11.84 3.87
N ALA A 61 10.37 -10.52 3.97
CA ALA A 61 11.65 -9.92 4.36
C ALA A 61 12.04 -10.27 5.81
N GLU A 62 13.26 -10.79 5.99
CA GLU A 62 13.93 -10.82 7.29
C GLU A 62 14.97 -9.69 7.30
N ALA A 63 14.69 -8.61 8.01
CA ALA A 63 15.68 -7.56 8.22
C ALA A 63 16.83 -8.11 9.09
N PRO A 64 18.10 -8.01 8.66
CA PRO A 64 19.23 -8.41 9.48
C PRO A 64 19.32 -7.51 10.71
N ARG A 65 19.26 -8.12 11.90
CA ARG A 65 19.35 -7.42 13.20
C ARG A 65 20.80 -7.29 13.62
N ALA A 66 21.16 -6.15 14.21
CA ALA A 66 22.47 -6.00 14.84
C ALA A 66 22.57 -6.92 16.08
N ALA A 67 23.76 -7.45 16.38
CA ALA A 67 23.95 -8.37 17.50
C ALA A 67 23.44 -7.81 18.85
N GLY A 68 23.55 -6.48 19.06
CA GLY A 68 23.04 -5.80 20.24
C GLY A 68 21.51 -5.60 20.29
N GLU A 69 20.77 -5.73 19.17
CA GLU A 69 19.30 -5.70 19.16
C GLU A 69 18.67 -7.01 19.69
N GLY A 70 19.42 -8.12 19.68
CA GLY A 70 18.96 -9.41 20.17
C GLY A 70 17.86 -10.09 19.35
N PRO A 71 17.20 -11.12 19.94
CA PRO A 71 16.08 -11.83 19.32
C PRO A 71 14.91 -10.90 18.96
N ALA A 72 14.05 -11.35 18.04
CA ALA A 72 12.84 -10.61 17.70
C ALA A 72 11.79 -10.74 18.82
N VAL A 73 11.24 -9.60 19.25
CA VAL A 73 10.16 -9.49 20.23
C VAL A 73 9.12 -8.52 19.69
N TRP A 74 7.85 -8.91 19.79
CA TRP A 74 6.69 -8.17 19.28
C TRP A 74 5.54 -8.13 20.33
N PRO A 75 4.87 -6.99 20.55
CA PRO A 75 5.27 -5.64 20.17
C PRO A 75 6.70 -5.29 20.58
N ARG A 76 7.36 -4.50 19.75
CA ARG A 76 8.76 -4.10 19.88
C ARG A 76 9.00 -3.36 21.19
N PRO A 77 9.93 -3.84 22.04
CA PRO A 77 10.23 -3.16 23.28
C PRO A 77 10.68 -1.71 23.06
N GLN A 78 10.34 -0.82 23.99
CA GLN A 78 10.83 0.56 24.02
C GLN A 78 12.37 0.60 24.17
N SER A 79 12.91 -0.27 25.02
CA SER A 79 14.34 -0.49 25.19
C SER A 79 14.64 -1.97 25.39
N MET A 80 15.48 -2.53 24.53
CA MET A 80 16.06 -3.86 24.69
C MET A 80 17.52 -3.85 24.22
N THR A 81 18.41 -4.41 25.03
CA THR A 81 19.82 -4.62 24.68
C THR A 81 20.19 -6.08 24.92
N ALA A 82 20.84 -6.73 23.95
CA ALA A 82 21.34 -8.08 24.08
C ALA A 82 22.85 -8.14 24.37
N ASP A 83 23.23 -9.08 25.21
CA ASP A 83 24.60 -9.41 25.59
C ASP A 83 24.72 -10.94 25.65
N PRO A 84 25.26 -11.60 24.61
CA PRO A 84 25.41 -13.05 24.56
C PRO A 84 26.21 -13.65 25.74
N ALA A 85 27.09 -12.88 26.40
CA ALA A 85 27.83 -13.36 27.57
C ALA A 85 26.91 -13.59 28.80
N ARG A 86 25.71 -12.98 28.80
CA ARG A 86 24.69 -13.14 29.84
C ARG A 86 23.66 -14.22 29.53
N GLU A 87 23.79 -14.93 28.41
CA GLU A 87 22.95 -16.10 28.12
C GLU A 87 23.08 -17.14 29.24
N VAL A 88 21.94 -17.67 29.70
CA VAL A 88 21.90 -18.72 30.73
C VAL A 88 21.26 -19.99 30.16
N PRO A 89 21.70 -21.20 30.58
CA PRO A 89 21.00 -22.43 30.23
C PRO A 89 19.58 -22.43 30.81
N LEU A 90 18.69 -23.18 30.18
CA LEU A 90 17.37 -23.50 30.72
C LEU A 90 17.19 -25.03 30.61
N GLY A 91 17.72 -25.72 31.62
CA GLY A 91 17.73 -27.19 31.66
C GLY A 91 16.38 -27.81 31.97
N ALA A 92 16.37 -29.13 32.17
CA ALA A 92 15.16 -29.87 32.56
C ALA A 92 14.66 -29.53 33.98
N GLU A 93 15.40 -28.73 34.75
CA GLU A 93 15.08 -28.32 36.12
C GLU A 93 15.22 -26.80 36.27
N ALA A 94 14.22 -26.15 36.85
CA ALA A 94 14.23 -24.71 37.14
C ALA A 94 13.55 -24.41 38.49
N VAL A 95 13.82 -23.23 39.04
CA VAL A 95 13.23 -22.74 40.29
C VAL A 95 12.39 -21.51 39.99
N LEU A 96 11.11 -21.50 40.33
CA LEU A 96 10.22 -20.36 40.19
C LEU A 96 10.02 -19.70 41.56
N VAL A 97 10.48 -18.46 41.69
CA VAL A 97 10.27 -17.61 42.87
C VAL A 97 9.20 -16.59 42.53
N ALA A 98 8.07 -16.65 43.24
CA ALA A 98 6.97 -15.71 43.07
C ALA A 98 6.31 -15.43 44.44
N PRO A 99 5.97 -14.18 44.77
CA PRO A 99 5.21 -13.87 45.97
C PRO A 99 3.75 -14.30 45.81
N ALA A 100 3.05 -14.48 46.93
CA ALA A 100 1.68 -15.01 46.95
C ALA A 100 0.62 -14.05 46.35
N ASP A 101 0.96 -12.76 46.21
CA ASP A 101 0.15 -11.70 45.63
C ASP A 101 0.52 -11.38 44.16
N ALA A 102 1.43 -12.13 43.54
CA ALA A 102 1.73 -11.98 42.12
C ALA A 102 0.52 -12.37 41.25
N ASP A 103 0.36 -11.67 40.11
CA ASP A 103 -0.67 -11.95 39.10
C ASP A 103 -0.73 -13.47 38.77
N PRO A 104 -1.83 -14.16 39.11
CA PRO A 104 -1.93 -15.61 38.96
C PRO A 104 -1.91 -16.05 37.49
N TYR A 105 -2.39 -15.21 36.56
CA TYR A 105 -2.36 -15.49 35.12
C TYR A 105 -0.95 -15.29 34.56
N ALA A 106 -0.20 -14.29 35.02
CA ALA A 106 1.19 -14.11 34.64
C ALA A 106 2.10 -15.23 35.19
N VAL A 107 1.90 -15.64 36.45
CA VAL A 107 2.59 -16.80 37.05
C VAL A 107 2.28 -18.08 36.27
N GLN A 108 1.01 -18.31 35.93
CA GLN A 108 0.59 -19.47 35.14
C GLN A 108 1.21 -19.46 33.73
N LEU A 109 1.22 -18.32 33.04
CA LEU A 109 1.89 -18.16 31.75
C LEU A 109 3.39 -18.46 31.85
N VAL A 110 4.07 -18.00 32.90
CA VAL A 110 5.49 -18.33 33.12
C VAL A 110 5.69 -19.83 33.32
N ARG A 111 4.82 -20.53 34.07
CA ARG A 111 4.87 -22.00 34.19
C ARG A 111 4.79 -22.65 32.81
N GLU A 112 3.79 -22.29 32.01
CA GLU A 112 3.56 -22.84 30.67
C GLU A 112 4.72 -22.58 29.71
N VAL A 113 5.28 -21.37 29.73
CA VAL A 113 6.46 -20.98 28.96
C VAL A 113 7.69 -21.83 29.34
N LEU A 114 7.92 -22.04 30.65
CA LEU A 114 9.02 -22.88 31.12
C LEU A 114 8.84 -24.35 30.72
N ARG A 115 7.60 -24.87 30.76
CA ARG A 115 7.28 -26.23 30.25
C ARG A 115 7.55 -26.34 28.76
N ALA A 116 7.08 -25.39 27.96
CA ALA A 116 7.30 -25.34 26.52
C ALA A 116 8.79 -25.23 26.14
N ALA A 117 9.59 -24.56 26.97
CA ALA A 117 11.05 -24.46 26.81
C ALA A 117 11.84 -25.70 27.30
N GLY A 118 11.16 -26.74 27.84
CA GLY A 118 11.76 -28.03 28.19
C GLY A 118 11.89 -28.34 29.69
N VAL A 119 11.45 -27.46 30.59
CA VAL A 119 11.53 -27.68 32.04
C VAL A 119 10.57 -28.80 32.49
N ARG A 120 11.12 -29.91 33.00
CA ARG A 120 10.37 -31.09 33.50
C ARG A 120 10.18 -31.07 35.02
N THR A 121 11.11 -30.51 35.76
CA THR A 121 11.01 -30.30 37.22
C THR A 121 10.99 -28.80 37.51
N LEU A 122 9.92 -28.31 38.13
CA LEU A 122 9.78 -26.90 38.50
C LEU A 122 9.63 -26.79 40.02
N HIS A 123 10.59 -26.14 40.67
CA HIS A 123 10.56 -25.92 42.12
C HIS A 123 9.96 -24.56 42.43
N GLU A 124 8.74 -24.52 42.96
CA GLU A 124 8.12 -23.25 43.37
C GLU A 124 8.57 -22.86 44.79
N ARG A 125 8.92 -21.59 44.99
CA ARG A 125 9.43 -21.03 46.26
C ARG A 125 8.86 -19.63 46.50
N ALA A 126 8.63 -19.29 47.77
CA ALA A 126 8.37 -17.92 48.18
C ALA A 126 9.68 -17.09 48.15
N PRO A 127 9.61 -15.76 47.98
CA PRO A 127 10.78 -14.89 48.12
C PRO A 127 11.49 -15.08 49.47
N GLY A 128 12.83 -15.07 49.44
CA GLY A 128 13.66 -15.29 50.64
C GLY A 128 13.77 -16.74 51.14
N ALA A 129 13.03 -17.70 50.58
CA ALA A 129 13.20 -19.12 50.91
C ALA A 129 14.52 -19.69 50.36
N SER A 130 15.04 -20.77 50.96
CA SER A 130 16.25 -21.44 50.45
C SER A 130 16.00 -22.04 49.07
N LEU A 131 16.89 -21.72 48.12
CA LEU A 131 16.79 -22.16 46.74
C LEU A 131 17.61 -23.45 46.53
N PRO A 132 17.12 -24.42 45.74
CA PRO A 132 17.90 -25.59 45.33
C PRO A 132 19.23 -25.22 44.66
N GLU A 133 20.29 -26.01 44.90
CA GLU A 133 21.60 -25.77 44.31
C GLU A 133 21.62 -25.84 42.77
N ARG A 134 20.67 -26.57 42.16
CA ARG A 134 20.57 -26.77 40.71
C ARG A 134 19.37 -26.05 40.09
N GLY A 135 19.45 -25.82 38.78
CA GLY A 135 18.40 -25.22 37.97
C GLY A 135 18.43 -23.68 37.91
N THR A 136 17.97 -23.15 36.79
CA THR A 136 17.89 -21.69 36.55
C THR A 136 16.79 -21.07 37.40
N VAL A 137 17.08 -19.93 38.05
CA VAL A 137 16.13 -19.26 38.94
C VAL A 137 15.32 -18.23 38.16
N VAL A 138 14.00 -18.33 38.20
CA VAL A 138 13.06 -17.41 37.56
C VAL A 138 12.36 -16.63 38.67
N ARG A 139 12.66 -15.33 38.80
CA ARG A 139 12.15 -14.46 39.87
C ARG A 139 11.07 -13.54 39.31
N LEU A 140 9.86 -13.63 39.86
CA LEU A 140 8.69 -12.84 39.47
C LEU A 140 8.29 -11.88 40.58
N GLN A 141 8.29 -10.58 40.31
CA GLN A 141 7.73 -9.54 41.18
C GLN A 141 8.38 -9.48 42.60
N GLY A 142 7.98 -8.48 43.41
CA GLY A 142 8.49 -8.31 44.76
C GLY A 142 9.96 -7.88 44.85
N THR A 143 10.46 -7.75 46.09
CA THR A 143 11.82 -7.24 46.39
C THR A 143 12.93 -8.10 45.79
N ASP A 144 12.78 -9.42 45.86
CA ASP A 144 13.75 -10.41 45.38
C ASP A 144 13.99 -10.33 43.86
N ALA A 145 12.93 -10.17 43.05
CA ALA A 145 13.08 -9.93 41.61
C ALA A 145 13.67 -8.53 41.32
N GLN A 146 13.31 -7.52 42.11
CA GLN A 146 13.80 -6.15 41.98
C GLN A 146 15.32 -6.05 42.27
N GLU A 147 15.82 -6.77 43.27
CA GLU A 147 17.23 -6.87 43.58
C GLU A 147 18.02 -7.59 42.48
N ALA A 148 17.48 -8.68 41.94
CA ALA A 148 18.08 -9.38 40.81
C ALA A 148 18.13 -8.51 39.53
N LEU A 149 17.07 -7.75 39.25
CA LEU A 149 17.02 -6.77 38.15
C LEU A 149 18.11 -5.70 38.30
N ARG A 150 18.25 -5.11 39.50
CA ARG A 150 19.31 -4.12 39.79
C ARG A 150 20.71 -4.71 39.66
N ALA A 151 20.94 -5.90 40.22
CA ALA A 151 22.24 -6.60 40.14
C ALA A 151 22.62 -6.97 38.69
N LEU A 152 21.64 -7.16 37.80
CA LEU A 152 21.84 -7.36 36.36
C LEU A 152 22.01 -6.05 35.57
N GLY A 153 21.86 -4.88 36.20
CA GLY A 153 21.96 -3.58 35.53
C GLY A 153 20.73 -3.20 34.71
N ALA A 154 19.55 -3.77 35.00
CA ALA A 154 18.31 -3.26 34.43
C ALA A 154 17.99 -1.89 35.04
N ALA A 155 17.69 -0.90 34.18
CA ALA A 155 17.39 0.47 34.60
C ALA A 155 16.17 0.53 35.57
N GLU A 156 16.07 1.59 36.37
CA GLU A 156 15.04 1.72 37.40
C GLU A 156 13.61 1.87 36.83
N PRO A 157 12.56 1.59 37.64
CA PRO A 157 11.17 1.57 37.18
C PRO A 157 10.43 2.91 37.38
N ALA A 158 11.08 3.93 37.92
CA ALA A 158 10.43 5.12 38.50
C ALA A 158 9.57 5.95 37.52
N ASP A 159 9.80 5.80 36.22
CA ASP A 159 9.13 6.46 35.11
C ASP A 159 8.33 5.48 34.21
N LEU A 160 8.13 4.23 34.65
CA LEU A 160 7.24 3.28 33.96
C LEU A 160 5.77 3.54 34.31
N VAL A 161 4.93 3.62 33.27
CA VAL A 161 3.47 3.67 33.41
C VAL A 161 2.89 2.29 33.70
N ASP A 162 1.59 2.24 34.04
CA ASP A 162 0.85 0.97 34.20
C ASP A 162 0.95 0.08 32.93
N GLY A 163 1.04 -1.23 33.13
CA GLY A 163 1.38 -2.18 32.07
C GLY A 163 2.86 -2.17 31.65
N GLY A 164 3.69 -1.28 32.18
CA GLY A 164 5.15 -1.26 31.97
C GLY A 164 5.88 -2.31 32.80
N TYR A 165 7.05 -2.75 32.35
CA TYR A 165 7.81 -3.83 32.99
C TYR A 165 9.30 -3.80 32.69
N ARG A 166 10.04 -4.65 33.42
CA ARG A 166 11.45 -4.96 33.20
C ARG A 166 11.68 -6.46 33.19
N LEU A 167 12.62 -6.89 32.34
CA LEU A 167 13.09 -8.27 32.23
C LEU A 167 14.61 -8.25 32.12
N ALA A 168 15.30 -9.09 32.89
CA ALA A 168 16.74 -9.27 32.75
C ALA A 168 17.13 -10.75 32.82
N VAL A 169 18.15 -11.13 32.05
CA VAL A 169 18.74 -12.47 32.04
C VAL A 169 20.24 -12.36 32.32
N GLY A 170 20.77 -13.23 33.19
CA GLY A 170 22.19 -13.28 33.49
C GLY A 170 22.51 -13.98 34.82
N ARG A 171 23.63 -13.62 35.45
CA ARG A 171 24.20 -14.33 36.61
C ARG A 171 24.44 -13.44 37.84
N PRO A 172 23.41 -12.86 38.48
CA PRO A 172 23.58 -12.12 39.73
C PRO A 172 24.16 -13.07 40.79
N GLY A 173 25.26 -12.66 41.44
CA GLY A 173 25.98 -13.53 42.40
C GLY A 173 26.50 -14.85 41.80
N GLY A 174 26.68 -14.94 40.48
CA GLY A 174 27.14 -16.15 39.79
C GLY A 174 26.04 -17.18 39.49
N ARG A 175 24.78 -16.96 39.88
CA ARG A 175 23.67 -17.91 39.66
C ARG A 175 22.86 -17.57 38.42
N ASP A 176 22.74 -18.50 37.48
CA ASP A 176 21.84 -18.43 36.32
C ASP A 176 20.41 -18.01 36.73
N THR A 177 20.01 -16.82 36.29
CA THR A 177 18.77 -16.13 36.71
C THR A 177 18.05 -15.45 35.54
N ILE A 178 16.72 -15.53 35.56
CA ILE A 178 15.79 -14.71 34.79
C ILE A 178 14.96 -13.91 35.80
N ALA A 179 14.95 -12.58 35.70
CA ALA A 179 14.21 -11.71 36.61
C ALA A 179 13.16 -10.89 35.85
N LEU A 180 11.94 -10.83 36.39
CA LEU A 180 10.76 -10.20 35.81
C LEU A 180 10.05 -9.35 36.87
N ALA A 181 9.74 -8.09 36.57
CA ALA A 181 8.87 -7.27 37.42
C ALA A 181 8.07 -6.25 36.60
N GLY A 182 6.80 -6.07 36.95
CA GLY A 182 5.86 -5.17 36.29
C GLY A 182 5.30 -4.09 37.20
N VAL A 183 4.82 -3.00 36.58
CA VAL A 183 3.90 -2.03 37.17
C VAL A 183 2.47 -2.53 36.93
N GLY A 184 1.75 -2.77 38.02
CA GLY A 184 0.44 -3.41 37.98
C GLY A 184 0.47 -4.88 37.53
N ASP A 185 -0.70 -5.51 37.54
CA ASP A 185 -0.90 -6.87 37.03
C ASP A 185 -0.54 -6.97 35.53
N GLU A 186 -1.02 -6.01 34.72
CA GLU A 186 -0.74 -5.97 33.28
C GLU A 186 0.77 -5.97 33.00
N GLY A 187 1.58 -5.27 33.80
CA GLY A 187 3.03 -5.21 33.61
C GLY A 187 3.69 -6.58 33.77
N LEU A 188 3.32 -7.35 34.79
CA LEU A 188 3.90 -8.69 35.01
C LEU A 188 3.45 -9.66 33.90
N PHE A 189 2.21 -9.55 33.43
CA PHE A 189 1.71 -10.31 32.29
C PHE A 189 2.45 -9.97 30.99
N HIS A 190 2.70 -8.68 30.70
CA HIS A 190 3.49 -8.25 29.53
C HIS A 190 4.96 -8.72 29.60
N ALA A 191 5.54 -8.78 30.81
CA ALA A 191 6.87 -9.34 31.04
C ALA A 191 6.91 -10.84 30.69
N ALA A 192 5.91 -11.60 31.14
CA ALA A 192 5.75 -13.02 30.83
C ALA A 192 5.52 -13.28 29.33
N GLN A 193 4.73 -12.43 28.64
CA GLN A 193 4.55 -12.50 27.18
C GLN A 193 5.84 -12.19 26.38
N THR A 194 6.76 -11.43 26.95
CA THR A 194 8.08 -11.18 26.37
C THR A 194 9.02 -12.35 26.65
N LEU A 195 9.00 -12.92 27.86
CA LEU A 195 9.73 -14.16 28.16
C LEU A 195 9.30 -15.32 27.24
N ARG A 196 8.00 -15.46 26.96
CA ARG A 196 7.45 -16.43 25.98
C ARG A 196 8.18 -16.37 24.64
N GLN A 197 8.44 -15.17 24.15
CA GLN A 197 9.07 -14.95 22.84
C GLN A 197 10.59 -15.16 22.90
N LEU A 198 11.25 -14.70 23.96
CA LEU A 198 12.68 -14.91 24.17
C LEU A 198 13.06 -16.39 24.29
N LEU A 199 12.16 -17.22 24.85
CA LEU A 199 12.37 -18.67 24.98
C LEU A 199 11.88 -19.48 23.77
N ALA A 200 11.03 -18.92 22.91
CA ALA A 200 10.57 -19.58 21.69
C ALA A 200 11.74 -19.80 20.70
N GLY A 201 12.04 -21.06 20.38
CA GLY A 201 13.14 -21.42 19.47
C GLY A 201 14.55 -21.28 20.05
N SER A 202 14.68 -20.95 21.34
CA SER A 202 15.94 -20.68 22.04
C SER A 202 16.88 -21.89 22.26
N GLY A 203 16.44 -23.10 21.93
CA GLY A 203 17.25 -24.32 22.07
C GLY A 203 17.55 -24.76 23.51
N GLY A 204 16.73 -24.37 24.49
CA GLY A 204 16.95 -24.71 25.91
C GLY A 204 17.89 -23.75 26.63
N LYS A 205 17.86 -22.46 26.25
CA LYS A 205 18.60 -21.37 26.88
C LYS A 205 17.72 -20.12 26.99
N ALA A 206 18.05 -19.21 27.90
CA ALA A 206 17.46 -17.88 27.92
C ALA A 206 18.48 -16.88 27.35
N PRO A 207 18.16 -16.17 26.24
CA PRO A 207 19.03 -15.15 25.67
C PRO A 207 19.40 -14.07 26.69
N GLY A 208 20.69 -13.71 26.74
CA GLY A 208 21.16 -12.64 27.61
C GLY A 208 20.64 -11.29 27.14
N VAL A 209 19.62 -10.76 27.83
CA VAL A 209 18.99 -9.47 27.49
C VAL A 209 18.70 -8.63 28.74
N LEU A 210 18.66 -7.32 28.54
CA LEU A 210 18.05 -6.34 29.43
C LEU A 210 16.90 -5.67 28.67
N VAL A 211 15.71 -5.69 29.25
CA VAL A 211 14.49 -5.09 28.69
C VAL A 211 13.91 -4.12 29.71
N ARG A 212 13.56 -2.92 29.24
CA ARG A 212 12.73 -1.94 29.96
C ARG A 212 11.69 -1.42 28.98
N ASP A 213 10.42 -1.68 29.26
CA ASP A 213 9.39 -1.63 28.22
C ASP A 213 8.02 -1.21 28.77
N TRP A 214 7.25 -0.49 27.97
CA TRP A 214 5.95 0.08 28.35
C TRP A 214 5.14 0.48 27.11
N PRO A 215 3.80 0.49 27.17
CA PRO A 215 2.97 0.91 26.04
C PRO A 215 2.98 2.43 25.85
N ALA A 216 2.93 2.89 24.60
CA ALA A 216 2.68 4.29 24.28
C ALA A 216 1.18 4.64 24.29
N ALA A 217 0.32 3.75 23.79
CA ALA A 217 -1.14 3.84 23.93
C ALA A 217 -1.59 3.03 25.16
N PRO A 218 -2.09 3.67 26.25
CA PRO A 218 -2.46 2.97 27.48
C PRO A 218 -3.58 1.94 27.26
N VAL A 219 -4.61 2.33 26.50
CA VAL A 219 -5.66 1.43 26.02
C VAL A 219 -5.47 1.21 24.53
N ARG A 220 -5.27 -0.05 24.13
CA ARG A 220 -5.02 -0.44 22.73
C ARG A 220 -5.70 -1.77 22.41
N GLY A 221 -6.28 -1.88 21.22
CA GLY A 221 -6.91 -3.14 20.83
C GLY A 221 -7.86 -3.03 19.65
N ILE A 222 -8.97 -3.76 19.74
CA ILE A 222 -9.79 -4.16 18.61
C ILE A 222 -11.23 -3.75 18.82
N THR A 223 -11.88 -3.31 17.75
CA THR A 223 -13.34 -3.24 17.66
C THR A 223 -13.83 -4.30 16.68
N GLU A 224 -14.77 -5.14 17.11
CA GLU A 224 -15.61 -5.95 16.21
C GLU A 224 -16.79 -5.06 15.79
N GLY A 225 -16.56 -4.17 14.81
CA GLY A 225 -17.47 -3.07 14.48
C GLY A 225 -17.85 -2.99 13.00
N PHE A 226 -17.70 -4.09 12.28
CA PHE A 226 -18.11 -4.22 10.88
C PHE A 226 -19.61 -4.57 10.76
N TYR A 227 -20.19 -4.29 9.58
CA TYR A 227 -21.51 -4.76 9.19
C TYR A 227 -21.45 -6.20 8.65
N GLY A 228 -22.54 -6.95 8.80
CA GLY A 228 -22.63 -8.37 8.43
C GLY A 228 -22.51 -9.32 9.63
N GLN A 229 -22.35 -10.61 9.31
CA GLN A 229 -22.36 -11.70 10.31
C GLN A 229 -21.27 -11.51 11.38
N PRO A 230 -21.63 -11.39 12.67
CA PRO A 230 -20.66 -11.26 13.76
C PRO A 230 -19.70 -12.45 13.84
N TRP A 231 -18.56 -12.26 14.49
CA TRP A 231 -17.62 -13.37 14.71
C TRP A 231 -18.24 -14.47 15.57
N THR A 232 -17.89 -15.72 15.26
CA THR A 232 -18.27 -16.86 16.09
C THR A 232 -17.59 -16.80 17.46
N GLN A 233 -18.15 -17.49 18.44
CA GLN A 233 -17.54 -17.59 19.78
C GLN A 233 -16.11 -18.14 19.73
N GLU A 234 -15.83 -19.10 18.85
CA GLU A 234 -14.47 -19.63 18.64
C GLU A 234 -13.51 -18.55 18.10
N GLN A 235 -13.95 -17.78 17.10
CA GLN A 235 -13.16 -16.66 16.56
C GLN A 235 -12.88 -15.61 17.64
N ARG A 236 -13.88 -15.23 18.45
CA ARG A 236 -13.72 -14.27 19.55
C ARG A 236 -12.74 -14.75 20.62
N LEU A 237 -12.86 -16.01 21.07
CA LEU A 237 -11.95 -16.59 22.05
C LEU A 237 -10.50 -16.63 21.52
N ALA A 238 -10.31 -17.09 20.29
CA ALA A 238 -8.99 -17.13 19.65
C ALA A 238 -8.42 -15.71 19.39
N GLN A 239 -9.29 -14.71 19.21
CA GLN A 239 -8.87 -13.30 19.07
C GLN A 239 -8.40 -12.71 20.40
N VAL A 240 -9.07 -13.02 21.51
CA VAL A 240 -8.63 -12.65 22.86
C VAL A 240 -7.27 -13.26 23.20
N ASP A 241 -7.04 -14.53 22.86
CA ASP A 241 -5.72 -15.17 23.06
C ASP A 241 -4.63 -14.48 22.23
N PHE A 242 -4.95 -14.07 20.99
CA PHE A 242 -4.05 -13.32 20.13
C PHE A 242 -3.75 -11.92 20.70
N MET A 243 -4.75 -11.25 21.26
CA MET A 243 -4.59 -9.94 21.92
C MET A 243 -3.64 -10.02 23.12
N GLY A 244 -3.81 -11.01 24.01
CA GLY A 244 -2.89 -11.24 25.12
C GLY A 244 -1.44 -11.47 24.65
N ARG A 245 -1.25 -12.31 23.61
CA ARG A 245 0.07 -12.56 23.00
C ARG A 245 0.71 -11.33 22.36
N THR A 246 -0.10 -10.38 21.89
CA THR A 246 0.32 -9.11 21.26
C THR A 246 0.19 -7.90 22.20
N LYS A 247 0.05 -8.12 23.51
CA LYS A 247 -0.05 -7.09 24.55
C LYS A 247 -1.17 -6.06 24.32
N GLN A 248 -2.29 -6.44 23.69
CA GLN A 248 -3.49 -5.61 23.53
C GLN A 248 -4.47 -5.82 24.69
N ASN A 249 -5.14 -4.77 25.17
CA ASN A 249 -5.92 -4.80 26.42
C ASN A 249 -7.40 -4.33 26.29
N ARG A 250 -7.93 -4.07 25.08
CA ARG A 250 -9.36 -3.72 24.88
C ARG A 250 -9.98 -4.43 23.67
N LEU A 251 -11.05 -5.20 23.90
CA LEU A 251 -11.92 -5.73 22.84
C LEU A 251 -13.30 -5.09 22.96
N LEU A 252 -13.68 -4.24 22.01
CA LEU A 252 -15.00 -3.62 21.94
C LEU A 252 -15.90 -4.41 20.99
N LEU A 253 -16.96 -5.04 21.53
CA LEU A 253 -17.99 -5.67 20.71
C LEU A 253 -19.00 -4.61 20.26
N ALA A 254 -19.01 -4.33 18.96
CA ALA A 254 -19.92 -3.40 18.30
C ALA A 254 -20.48 -3.92 16.95
N PRO A 255 -20.78 -5.23 16.78
CA PRO A 255 -21.13 -5.77 15.46
C PRO A 255 -22.42 -5.15 14.91
N GLY A 256 -22.46 -4.86 13.60
CA GLY A 256 -23.58 -4.16 12.96
C GLY A 256 -24.91 -4.90 13.08
N ASP A 257 -24.91 -6.21 12.83
CA ASP A 257 -26.11 -7.03 12.70
C ASP A 257 -26.71 -7.51 14.06
N ASP A 258 -26.12 -7.12 15.21
CA ASP A 258 -26.65 -7.51 16.52
C ASP A 258 -27.89 -6.70 16.91
N LEU A 259 -29.05 -7.36 16.84
CA LEU A 259 -30.34 -6.78 17.21
C LEU A 259 -30.41 -6.34 18.68
N TYR A 260 -29.75 -7.04 19.61
CA TYR A 260 -29.72 -6.69 21.04
C TYR A 260 -28.86 -5.47 21.36
N ARG A 261 -28.19 -4.94 20.34
CA ARG A 261 -27.41 -3.71 20.36
C ARG A 261 -28.16 -2.53 19.75
N THR A 262 -29.05 -2.79 18.80
CA THR A 262 -29.67 -1.81 17.91
C THR A 262 -31.17 -1.59 18.18
N THR A 263 -32.02 -2.56 17.87
CA THR A 263 -33.51 -2.43 17.93
C THR A 263 -34.13 -3.16 19.13
N ALA A 264 -33.51 -4.26 19.57
CA ALA A 264 -33.90 -5.07 20.72
C ALA A 264 -33.08 -4.74 21.98
N TRP A 265 -32.43 -3.57 22.05
CA TRP A 265 -31.55 -3.16 23.15
C TRP A 265 -32.19 -3.21 24.54
N ARG A 266 -33.51 -3.03 24.63
CA ARG A 266 -34.30 -3.16 25.87
C ARG A 266 -34.40 -4.60 26.39
N LYS A 267 -34.08 -5.61 25.57
CA LYS A 267 -34.17 -7.04 25.92
C LYS A 267 -32.83 -7.58 26.38
N GLU A 268 -32.87 -8.53 27.32
CA GLU A 268 -31.71 -9.37 27.64
C GLU A 268 -31.30 -10.23 26.43
N TYR A 269 -30.01 -10.55 26.34
CA TYR A 269 -29.54 -11.58 25.40
C TYR A 269 -30.12 -12.95 25.79
N PRO A 270 -30.34 -13.89 24.86
CA PRO A 270 -30.76 -15.25 25.21
C PRO A 270 -29.67 -15.97 26.01
N ARG A 271 -30.06 -16.98 26.80
CA ARG A 271 -29.15 -17.62 27.77
C ARG A 271 -27.91 -18.25 27.14
N GLU A 272 -28.00 -18.76 25.91
CA GLU A 272 -26.86 -19.32 25.18
C GLU A 272 -25.77 -18.25 24.99
N GLN A 273 -26.11 -17.09 24.43
CA GLN A 273 -25.20 -15.95 24.27
C GLN A 273 -24.72 -15.39 25.62
N GLN A 274 -25.53 -15.46 26.68
CA GLN A 274 -25.07 -15.08 28.03
C GLN A 274 -23.92 -15.97 28.53
N GLU A 275 -24.00 -17.29 28.34
CA GLU A 275 -22.91 -18.20 28.72
C GLU A 275 -21.69 -18.05 27.80
N GLU A 276 -21.89 -17.78 26.49
CA GLU A 276 -20.80 -17.42 25.58
C GLU A 276 -20.06 -16.15 26.05
N PHE A 277 -20.78 -15.11 26.45
CA PHE A 277 -20.18 -13.87 26.96
C PHE A 277 -19.42 -14.08 28.27
N LYS A 278 -19.93 -14.89 29.21
CA LYS A 278 -19.20 -15.25 30.43
C LYS A 278 -17.91 -16.00 30.12
N ALA A 279 -17.96 -17.00 29.22
CA ALA A 279 -16.78 -17.74 28.79
C ALA A 279 -15.74 -16.82 28.10
N LEU A 280 -16.21 -15.86 27.31
CA LEU A 280 -15.36 -14.83 26.70
C LEU A 280 -14.75 -13.90 27.76
N ALA A 281 -15.51 -13.50 28.79
CA ALA A 281 -15.04 -12.64 29.87
C ALA A 281 -13.99 -13.31 30.77
N GLU A 282 -14.17 -14.59 31.08
CA GLU A 282 -13.15 -15.39 31.77
C GLU A 282 -11.85 -15.48 30.95
N ARG A 283 -11.96 -15.74 29.63
CA ARG A 283 -10.78 -15.79 28.76
C ARG A 283 -10.11 -14.43 28.59
N ALA A 284 -10.90 -13.36 28.55
CA ALA A 284 -10.41 -11.99 28.46
C ALA A 284 -9.63 -11.60 29.73
N ARG A 285 -10.15 -11.91 30.92
CA ARG A 285 -9.43 -11.69 32.18
C ARG A 285 -8.10 -12.44 32.22
N ALA A 286 -8.08 -13.69 31.80
CA ALA A 286 -6.87 -14.50 31.73
C ALA A 286 -5.81 -13.98 30.74
N ASN A 287 -6.21 -13.21 29.73
CA ASN A 287 -5.32 -12.55 28.77
C ASN A 287 -5.07 -11.06 29.07
N ARG A 288 -5.55 -10.55 30.22
CA ARG A 288 -5.54 -9.12 30.58
C ARG A 288 -6.17 -8.21 29.50
N VAL A 289 -7.27 -8.68 28.92
CA VAL A 289 -8.12 -7.93 27.98
C VAL A 289 -9.39 -7.46 28.71
N VAL A 290 -9.66 -6.16 28.65
CA VAL A 290 -10.94 -5.57 29.07
C VAL A 290 -11.98 -5.76 27.96
N LEU A 291 -13.08 -6.45 28.27
CA LEU A 291 -14.24 -6.50 27.37
C LEU A 291 -15.06 -5.22 27.44
N GLY A 292 -15.29 -4.63 26.27
CA GLY A 292 -16.19 -3.52 26.05
C GLY A 292 -17.43 -3.94 25.27
N TRP A 293 -18.58 -3.34 25.58
CA TRP A 293 -19.82 -3.51 24.80
C TRP A 293 -20.32 -2.14 24.32
N ALA A 294 -20.52 -1.99 23.02
CA ALA A 294 -21.19 -0.83 22.46
C ALA A 294 -22.71 -1.06 22.42
N VAL A 295 -23.50 0.02 22.49
CA VAL A 295 -24.95 0.02 22.24
C VAL A 295 -25.30 1.14 21.27
N ALA A 296 -26.17 0.87 20.30
CA ALA A 296 -26.56 1.81 19.25
C ALA A 296 -28.09 2.02 19.26
N PRO A 297 -28.64 2.66 20.32
CA PRO A 297 -30.08 2.68 20.56
C PRO A 297 -30.83 3.71 19.70
N GLY A 298 -30.10 4.66 19.08
CA GLY A 298 -30.60 5.95 18.57
C GLY A 298 -31.96 5.91 17.85
N GLN A 299 -32.06 5.20 16.73
CA GLN A 299 -33.29 5.19 15.92
C GLN A 299 -34.47 4.41 16.54
N SER A 300 -34.27 3.67 17.64
CA SER A 300 -35.31 2.86 18.30
C SER A 300 -35.60 3.26 19.75
N MET A 301 -34.99 4.35 20.22
CA MET A 301 -35.09 4.88 21.57
C MET A 301 -35.77 6.25 21.54
N CYS A 302 -36.67 6.48 22.48
CA CYS A 302 -37.18 7.82 22.77
C CYS A 302 -36.19 8.46 23.76
N LEU A 303 -35.32 9.35 23.30
CA LEU A 303 -34.18 9.86 24.08
C LEU A 303 -34.63 10.68 25.30
N SER A 304 -35.77 11.35 25.17
CA SER A 304 -36.53 12.09 26.19
C SER A 304 -37.17 11.19 27.25
N SER A 305 -37.48 9.92 26.93
CA SER A 305 -38.12 9.00 27.85
C SER A 305 -37.19 8.56 28.98
N ALA A 306 -37.53 8.97 30.20
CA ALA A 306 -36.84 8.51 31.42
C ALA A 306 -36.95 6.98 31.62
N ALA A 307 -38.04 6.37 31.15
CA ALA A 307 -38.21 4.92 31.20
C ALA A 307 -37.23 4.17 30.28
N ASP A 308 -36.96 4.73 29.09
CA ASP A 308 -35.96 4.21 28.17
C ASP A 308 -34.53 4.40 28.70
N ARG A 309 -34.18 5.60 29.20
CA ARG A 309 -32.85 5.84 29.79
C ARG A 309 -32.59 4.93 31.00
N ALA A 310 -33.60 4.70 31.85
CA ALA A 310 -33.53 3.73 32.93
C ALA A 310 -33.44 2.26 32.44
N ALA A 311 -34.08 1.92 31.32
CA ALA A 311 -33.93 0.60 30.71
C ALA A 311 -32.51 0.39 30.14
N LEU A 312 -31.89 1.44 29.61
CA LEU A 312 -30.54 1.40 29.06
C LEU A 312 -29.51 1.24 30.18
N ALA A 313 -29.68 1.95 31.30
CA ALA A 313 -28.89 1.75 32.51
C ALA A 313 -28.99 0.29 33.03
N ARG A 314 -30.21 -0.27 33.12
CA ARG A 314 -30.40 -1.69 33.49
C ARG A 314 -29.76 -2.67 32.49
N LYS A 315 -29.74 -2.36 31.19
CA LYS A 315 -29.05 -3.16 30.17
C LYS A 315 -27.53 -3.13 30.39
N LEU A 316 -26.95 -1.97 30.72
CA LEU A 316 -25.54 -1.87 31.08
C LEU A 316 -25.21 -2.69 32.34
N ASP A 317 -26.05 -2.65 33.37
CA ASP A 317 -25.92 -3.49 34.57
C ASP A 317 -25.93 -4.98 34.21
N ALA A 318 -26.88 -5.42 33.38
CA ALA A 318 -26.95 -6.81 32.92
C ALA A 318 -25.69 -7.23 32.15
N MET A 319 -25.14 -6.35 31.30
CA MET A 319 -23.87 -6.62 30.60
C MET A 319 -22.67 -6.63 31.57
N TRP A 320 -22.68 -5.83 32.64
CA TRP A 320 -21.67 -5.90 33.69
C TRP A 320 -21.65 -7.27 34.39
N GLU A 321 -22.83 -7.81 34.73
CA GLU A 321 -22.93 -9.16 35.34
C GLU A 321 -22.46 -10.28 34.39
N LEU A 322 -22.50 -10.06 33.06
CA LEU A 322 -21.92 -10.97 32.06
C LEU A 322 -20.40 -10.80 31.88
N GLY A 323 -19.77 -9.88 32.60
CA GLY A 323 -18.31 -9.70 32.64
C GLY A 323 -17.76 -8.54 31.80
N PHE A 324 -18.61 -7.75 31.14
CA PHE A 324 -18.16 -6.53 30.45
C PHE A 324 -17.79 -5.43 31.44
N ARG A 325 -16.76 -4.65 31.14
CA ARG A 325 -16.21 -3.62 32.05
C ARG A 325 -16.04 -2.25 31.39
N ALA A 326 -16.13 -2.15 30.08
CA ALA A 326 -16.17 -0.87 29.37
C ALA A 326 -17.45 -0.76 28.53
N PHE A 327 -17.92 0.47 28.30
CA PHE A 327 -19.14 0.70 27.53
C PHE A 327 -18.97 1.81 26.50
N GLN A 328 -19.71 1.69 25.40
CA GLN A 328 -19.86 2.73 24.41
C GLN A 328 -21.33 2.94 24.08
N VAL A 329 -21.78 4.20 23.99
CA VAL A 329 -23.08 4.54 23.37
C VAL A 329 -22.82 5.16 22.00
N GLN A 330 -23.57 4.72 20.99
CA GLN A 330 -23.38 5.11 19.60
C GLN A 330 -24.64 5.78 19.04
N PHE A 331 -24.44 6.94 18.41
CA PHE A 331 -25.45 7.66 17.64
C PHE A 331 -24.94 7.95 16.20
N GLN A 332 -24.18 7.01 15.66
CA GLN A 332 -23.88 6.94 14.22
C GLN A 332 -25.17 6.84 13.42
N ASP A 333 -25.21 7.49 12.25
CA ASP A 333 -26.31 7.40 11.29
C ASP A 333 -27.70 7.80 11.85
N VAL A 334 -27.72 8.67 12.86
CA VAL A 334 -28.93 9.25 13.45
C VAL A 334 -29.26 10.60 12.78
N SER A 335 -30.54 10.82 12.46
CA SER A 335 -31.02 12.05 11.84
C SER A 335 -31.05 13.24 12.82
N TYR A 336 -30.85 14.46 12.30
CA TYR A 336 -31.02 15.71 13.07
C TYR A 336 -32.45 16.25 13.06
N THR A 337 -33.34 15.65 12.27
CA THR A 337 -34.70 16.17 12.02
C THR A 337 -35.80 15.14 12.22
N GLU A 338 -35.45 13.87 12.18
CA GLU A 338 -36.32 12.72 12.42
C GLU A 338 -35.88 12.07 13.74
N TRP A 339 -36.83 11.96 14.67
CA TRP A 339 -36.58 11.48 16.03
C TRP A 339 -37.23 10.12 16.26
N GLY A 340 -36.76 9.37 17.27
CA GLY A 340 -37.31 8.04 17.62
C GLY A 340 -38.72 8.09 18.21
N CYS A 341 -39.16 9.25 18.70
CA CYS A 341 -40.51 9.53 19.17
C CYS A 341 -40.88 11.02 18.96
N GLU A 342 -42.14 11.38 19.12
CA GLU A 342 -42.58 12.78 19.00
C GLU A 342 -42.07 13.65 20.16
N ASP A 343 -42.04 13.12 21.39
CA ASP A 343 -41.59 13.78 22.62
C ASP A 343 -40.14 14.32 22.50
N ASP A 344 -39.24 13.61 21.79
CA ASP A 344 -37.88 14.07 21.53
C ASP A 344 -37.84 15.40 20.77
N ARG A 345 -38.74 15.56 19.80
CA ARG A 345 -38.86 16.80 19.02
C ARG A 345 -39.37 17.95 19.88
N GLU A 346 -40.23 17.67 20.84
CA GLU A 346 -40.79 18.67 21.75
C GLU A 346 -39.78 19.08 22.82
N GLN A 347 -39.03 18.14 23.39
CA GLN A 347 -38.02 18.42 24.42
C GLN A 347 -36.75 19.09 23.84
N TYR A 348 -36.22 18.59 22.72
CA TYR A 348 -34.92 19.03 22.20
C TYR A 348 -35.01 19.98 21.00
N GLY A 349 -36.10 19.92 20.22
CA GLY A 349 -36.30 20.72 19.01
C GLY A 349 -35.88 19.98 17.73
N LYS A 350 -35.17 20.68 16.84
CA LYS A 350 -34.64 20.12 15.57
C LYS A 350 -33.24 20.67 15.27
N GLY A 351 -32.50 19.94 14.45
CA GLY A 351 -31.19 20.33 13.94
C GLY A 351 -30.02 19.88 14.84
N PRO A 352 -28.77 20.13 14.39
CA PRO A 352 -27.56 19.58 15.01
C PRO A 352 -27.41 19.91 16.50
N LYS A 353 -27.79 21.14 16.92
CA LYS A 353 -27.73 21.54 18.34
C LYS A 353 -28.72 20.79 19.24
N ALA A 354 -29.85 20.35 18.68
CA ALA A 354 -30.85 19.57 19.41
C ALA A 354 -30.37 18.13 19.61
N ALA A 355 -29.92 17.48 18.53
CA ALA A 355 -29.35 16.13 18.58
C ALA A 355 -28.14 16.06 19.53
N ALA A 356 -27.22 17.03 19.46
CA ALA A 356 -26.07 17.11 20.36
C ALA A 356 -26.48 17.14 21.86
N LYS A 357 -27.52 17.90 22.23
CA LYS A 357 -28.04 17.95 23.60
C LYS A 357 -28.69 16.63 24.03
N ALA A 358 -29.47 16.02 23.17
CA ALA A 358 -30.10 14.73 23.46
C ALA A 358 -29.05 13.63 23.69
N HIS A 359 -28.02 13.58 22.85
CA HIS A 359 -26.94 12.60 22.96
C HIS A 359 -26.08 12.86 24.21
N ALA A 360 -25.80 14.14 24.52
CA ALA A 360 -25.12 14.56 25.74
C ALA A 360 -25.86 14.13 27.01
N GLN A 361 -27.19 14.33 27.06
CA GLN A 361 -28.01 13.92 28.21
C GLN A 361 -27.95 12.41 28.43
N VAL A 362 -28.19 11.61 27.37
CA VAL A 362 -28.16 10.14 27.49
C VAL A 362 -26.79 9.65 27.92
N ALA A 363 -25.70 10.16 27.32
CA ALA A 363 -24.34 9.77 27.69
C ALA A 363 -23.99 10.20 29.12
N GLY A 364 -24.34 11.42 29.54
CA GLY A 364 -24.10 11.93 30.89
C GLY A 364 -24.85 11.16 31.98
N GLU A 365 -26.12 10.80 31.75
CA GLU A 365 -26.90 9.98 32.67
C GLU A 365 -26.29 8.56 32.81
N LEU A 366 -25.90 7.91 31.71
CA LEU A 366 -25.23 6.61 31.74
C LEU A 366 -23.85 6.67 32.42
N ALA A 367 -23.06 7.71 32.17
CA ALA A 367 -21.78 7.92 32.86
C ALA A 367 -21.98 8.14 34.37
N THR A 368 -23.04 8.85 34.78
CA THR A 368 -23.44 9.03 36.19
C THR A 368 -23.77 7.69 36.83
N HIS A 369 -24.60 6.89 36.17
CA HIS A 369 -24.99 5.56 36.63
C HIS A 369 -23.78 4.63 36.81
N LEU A 370 -22.91 4.55 35.80
CA LEU A 370 -21.69 3.73 35.86
C LEU A 370 -20.76 4.16 37.00
N ALA A 371 -20.47 5.46 37.15
CA ALA A 371 -19.58 5.95 38.19
C ALA A 371 -20.13 5.75 39.61
N ALA A 372 -21.46 5.84 39.79
CA ALA A 372 -22.11 5.62 41.08
C ALA A 372 -22.20 4.14 41.46
N ARG A 373 -22.49 3.25 40.50
CA ARG A 373 -22.71 1.81 40.74
C ARG A 373 -21.42 0.99 40.69
N TYR A 374 -20.46 1.40 39.87
CA TYR A 374 -19.21 0.68 39.62
C TYR A 374 -18.00 1.62 39.72
N PRO A 375 -17.62 2.08 40.94
CA PRO A 375 -16.45 2.93 41.14
C PRO A 375 -15.17 2.31 40.55
N GLY A 376 -14.42 3.09 39.77
CA GLY A 376 -13.22 2.62 39.07
C GLY A 376 -13.48 1.95 37.72
N ALA A 377 -14.73 1.90 37.24
CA ALA A 377 -14.99 1.52 35.85
C ALA A 377 -14.32 2.51 34.86
N PRO A 378 -13.78 2.02 33.73
CA PRO A 378 -13.41 2.85 32.59
C PRO A 378 -14.50 3.84 32.19
N ALA A 379 -14.09 5.01 31.70
CA ALA A 379 -14.99 6.03 31.21
C ALA A 379 -15.96 5.48 30.15
N LEU A 380 -17.20 5.98 30.17
CA LEU A 380 -18.13 5.75 29.06
C LEU A 380 -17.58 6.44 27.81
N SER A 381 -17.54 5.73 26.69
CA SER A 381 -17.27 6.37 25.40
C SER A 381 -18.57 6.67 24.65
N LEU A 382 -18.60 7.79 23.94
CA LEU A 382 -19.69 8.21 23.07
C LEU A 382 -19.18 8.25 21.63
N LEU A 383 -19.77 7.46 20.72
CA LEU A 383 -19.61 7.68 19.28
C LEU A 383 -20.73 8.63 18.82
N PRO A 384 -20.43 9.91 18.55
CA PRO A 384 -21.43 10.90 18.14
C PRO A 384 -21.83 10.70 16.68
N THR A 385 -22.79 11.50 16.20
CA THR A 385 -23.15 11.49 14.77
C THR A 385 -22.04 12.07 13.89
N GLU A 386 -21.35 13.12 14.34
CA GLU A 386 -20.20 13.71 13.63
C GLU A 386 -18.86 13.11 14.09
N TYR A 387 -18.74 11.79 13.97
CA TYR A 387 -17.58 10.99 14.41
C TYR A 387 -16.32 11.14 13.52
N TYR A 388 -16.42 11.81 12.38
CA TYR A 388 -15.29 12.16 11.50
C TYR A 388 -15.37 13.63 11.07
N GLN A 389 -14.36 14.10 10.33
CA GLN A 389 -14.15 15.49 9.84
C GLN A 389 -13.31 16.38 10.79
N GLU A 390 -12.72 17.43 10.23
CA GLU A 390 -11.97 18.46 10.97
C GLU A 390 -12.86 19.52 11.62
N GLY A 391 -12.30 20.23 12.60
CA GLY A 391 -12.86 21.48 13.12
C GLY A 391 -14.15 21.35 13.93
N SER A 392 -14.69 22.52 14.26
CA SER A 392 -15.92 22.68 15.05
C SER A 392 -17.11 22.95 14.15
N THR A 393 -18.27 22.43 14.54
CA THR A 393 -19.56 22.58 13.86
C THR A 393 -20.64 22.96 14.87
N ALA A 394 -21.83 23.31 14.39
CA ALA A 394 -22.98 23.56 15.26
C ALA A 394 -23.33 22.34 16.15
N TYR A 395 -23.11 21.11 15.68
CA TYR A 395 -23.28 19.89 16.47
C TYR A 395 -22.15 19.75 17.50
N ARG A 396 -20.88 19.76 17.05
CA ARG A 396 -19.72 19.50 17.90
C ARG A 396 -19.55 20.54 19.01
N ALA A 397 -19.74 21.82 18.71
CA ALA A 397 -19.71 22.87 19.71
C ALA A 397 -20.84 22.74 20.75
N ALA A 398 -22.04 22.31 20.32
CA ALA A 398 -23.15 22.07 21.24
C ALA A 398 -22.95 20.81 22.08
N LEU A 399 -22.31 19.76 21.53
CA LEU A 399 -21.94 18.56 22.26
C LEU A 399 -20.87 18.87 23.31
N ALA A 400 -19.78 19.53 22.91
CA ALA A 400 -18.69 19.95 23.78
C ALA A 400 -19.14 20.83 24.97
N GLY A 401 -20.16 21.67 24.75
CA GLY A 401 -20.73 22.52 25.80
C GLY A 401 -21.79 21.86 26.69
N ALA A 402 -22.21 20.63 26.41
CA ALA A 402 -23.31 19.95 27.11
C ALA A 402 -22.96 18.55 27.64
N LEU A 403 -21.91 17.92 27.12
CA LEU A 403 -21.50 16.56 27.47
C LEU A 403 -20.81 16.53 28.84
N ASP A 404 -21.11 15.49 29.64
CA ASP A 404 -20.48 15.31 30.95
C ASP A 404 -18.98 15.02 30.80
N ALA A 405 -18.14 15.76 31.52
CA ALA A 405 -16.67 15.70 31.44
C ALA A 405 -16.05 14.31 31.71
N ARG A 406 -16.82 13.36 32.25
CA ARG A 406 -16.40 11.95 32.47
C ARG A 406 -16.61 11.06 31.24
N VAL A 407 -17.22 11.58 30.17
CA VAL A 407 -17.42 10.87 28.90
C VAL A 407 -16.25 11.12 27.97
N GLU A 408 -15.73 10.05 27.36
CA GLU A 408 -14.76 10.11 26.25
C GLU A 408 -15.52 10.15 24.91
N VAL A 409 -14.97 10.82 23.89
CA VAL A 409 -15.61 10.90 22.57
C VAL A 409 -14.85 10.04 21.57
N ALA A 410 -15.53 9.09 20.95
CA ALA A 410 -14.99 8.27 19.88
C ALA A 410 -15.02 9.01 18.54
N TRP A 411 -13.96 8.86 17.75
CA TRP A 411 -13.82 9.47 16.43
C TRP A 411 -12.98 8.57 15.51
N THR A 412 -13.15 8.71 14.19
CA THR A 412 -12.42 7.90 13.18
C THR A 412 -11.27 8.65 12.51
N GLY A 413 -11.03 9.91 12.90
CA GLY A 413 -10.08 10.82 12.22
C GLY A 413 -10.78 11.86 11.33
N VAL A 414 -10.02 12.44 10.39
CA VAL A 414 -10.54 13.47 9.46
C VAL A 414 -11.47 12.93 8.36
N GLY A 415 -11.62 11.60 8.28
CA GLY A 415 -12.57 10.91 7.40
C GLY A 415 -13.03 9.59 8.02
N VAL A 416 -13.98 8.91 7.38
CA VAL A 416 -14.46 7.59 7.84
C VAL A 416 -13.35 6.54 7.76
N VAL A 417 -12.62 6.49 6.64
CA VAL A 417 -11.43 5.64 6.43
C VAL A 417 -10.27 6.55 6.03
N PRO A 418 -9.58 7.20 6.98
CA PRO A 418 -8.57 8.19 6.64
C PRO A 418 -7.25 7.54 6.24
N ARG A 419 -6.63 8.06 5.18
CA ARG A 419 -5.28 7.68 4.73
C ARG A 419 -4.23 7.97 5.80
N THR A 420 -4.37 9.09 6.50
CA THR A 420 -3.46 9.56 7.53
C THR A 420 -4.21 10.06 8.75
N ILE A 421 -3.59 9.98 9.93
CA ILE A 421 -4.02 10.71 11.13
C ILE A 421 -2.76 11.29 11.79
N THR A 422 -2.74 12.60 11.95
CA THR A 422 -1.64 13.38 12.51
C THR A 422 -1.94 13.81 13.95
N GLY A 423 -0.90 14.17 14.70
CA GLY A 423 -1.04 14.77 16.02
C GLY A 423 -1.76 16.14 15.97
N LYS A 424 -1.63 16.87 14.86
CA LYS A 424 -2.33 18.14 14.62
C LYS A 424 -3.84 17.93 14.48
N GLU A 425 -4.26 16.97 13.66
CA GLU A 425 -5.68 16.64 13.46
C GLU A 425 -6.31 16.13 14.76
N LEU A 426 -5.62 15.25 15.50
CA LEU A 426 -6.06 14.77 16.81
C LEU A 426 -6.22 15.92 17.83
N ALA A 427 -5.25 16.84 17.88
CA ALA A 427 -5.33 18.01 18.76
C ALA A 427 -6.48 18.94 18.37
N GLY A 428 -6.71 19.16 17.06
CA GLY A 428 -7.81 19.96 16.53
C GLY A 428 -9.18 19.36 16.86
N ALA A 429 -9.36 18.05 16.66
CA ALA A 429 -10.59 17.36 17.00
C ALA A 429 -10.86 17.39 18.52
N ARG A 430 -9.84 17.17 19.35
CA ARG A 430 -9.94 17.28 20.81
C ARG A 430 -10.35 18.69 21.24
N SER A 431 -9.80 19.73 20.59
CA SER A 431 -10.20 21.11 20.85
C SER A 431 -11.63 21.43 20.38
N ALA A 432 -12.10 20.80 19.31
CA ALA A 432 -13.45 21.01 18.78
C ALA A 432 -14.54 20.27 19.55
N LEU A 433 -14.19 19.12 20.15
CA LEU A 433 -15.09 18.26 20.92
C LEU A 433 -15.01 18.50 22.44
N GLY A 434 -13.93 19.10 22.95
CA GLY A 434 -13.75 19.45 24.37
C GLY A 434 -13.36 18.29 25.30
N HIS A 435 -13.25 17.06 24.78
CA HIS A 435 -13.11 15.83 25.56
C HIS A 435 -11.92 14.96 25.11
N SER A 436 -11.50 14.04 25.97
CA SER A 436 -10.55 12.98 25.61
C SER A 436 -11.09 12.11 24.47
N LEU A 437 -10.22 11.72 23.54
CA LEU A 437 -10.62 11.05 22.31
C LEU A 437 -10.24 9.57 22.26
N VAL A 438 -11.22 8.72 21.90
CA VAL A 438 -11.03 7.33 21.53
C VAL A 438 -10.89 7.25 20.01
N THR A 439 -9.69 6.99 19.51
CA THR A 439 -9.46 6.82 18.07
C THR A 439 -9.94 5.42 17.65
N MET A 440 -11.09 5.37 16.99
CA MET A 440 -11.67 4.17 16.37
C MET A 440 -11.27 4.13 14.91
N ASP A 441 -10.17 3.45 14.63
CA ASP A 441 -9.56 3.42 13.31
C ASP A 441 -10.22 2.39 12.40
N ASN A 442 -10.82 2.82 11.29
CA ASN A 442 -11.42 1.92 10.30
C ASN A 442 -10.35 1.28 9.40
N TYR A 443 -9.49 0.49 10.02
CA TYR A 443 -8.55 -0.42 9.40
C TYR A 443 -8.33 -1.62 10.33
N PRO A 444 -8.35 -2.88 9.84
CA PRO A 444 -8.44 -3.33 8.45
C PRO A 444 -9.86 -3.48 7.85
N VAL A 445 -10.94 -3.01 8.50
CA VAL A 445 -12.32 -3.23 8.04
C VAL A 445 -12.57 -3.00 6.53
N ASN A 446 -13.25 -3.97 5.91
CA ASN A 446 -13.47 -4.12 4.45
C ASN A 446 -14.94 -4.39 4.09
N ASP A 447 -15.89 -4.22 5.00
CA ASP A 447 -17.33 -4.46 4.76
C ASP A 447 -17.92 -3.60 3.63
N TRP A 448 -17.38 -2.40 3.41
CA TRP A 448 -17.68 -1.49 2.31
C TRP A 448 -17.05 -1.90 0.96
N ASP A 449 -16.06 -2.79 0.94
CA ASP A 449 -15.41 -3.34 -0.26
C ASP A 449 -15.14 -4.86 -0.08
N PRO A 450 -16.19 -5.69 0.09
CA PRO A 450 -16.04 -7.08 0.54
C PRO A 450 -15.40 -8.00 -0.50
N GLY A 451 -15.11 -7.49 -1.70
CA GLY A 451 -14.32 -8.19 -2.71
C GLY A 451 -12.81 -8.08 -2.49
N ARG A 452 -12.34 -7.31 -1.50
CA ARG A 452 -10.93 -7.20 -1.12
C ARG A 452 -10.76 -7.54 0.36
N VAL A 453 -9.59 -8.08 0.71
CA VAL A 453 -9.11 -8.18 2.10
C VAL A 453 -7.91 -7.26 2.23
N PHE A 454 -7.75 -6.61 3.38
CA PHE A 454 -6.71 -5.59 3.59
C PHE A 454 -5.63 -6.14 4.52
N LEU A 455 -4.65 -6.85 3.95
CA LEU A 455 -3.62 -7.57 4.72
C LEU A 455 -2.31 -6.80 4.89
N GLY A 456 -2.22 -5.54 4.43
CA GLY A 456 -1.01 -4.73 4.55
C GLY A 456 -0.69 -4.25 5.99
N PRO A 457 0.50 -3.68 6.22
CA PRO A 457 0.83 -3.11 7.52
C PRO A 457 0.06 -1.82 7.82
N TYR A 458 -0.19 -1.61 9.11
CA TYR A 458 -0.70 -0.36 9.67
C TYR A 458 0.24 0.81 9.34
N ALA A 459 -0.31 1.92 8.85
CA ALA A 459 0.45 3.03 8.27
C ALA A 459 -0.30 4.37 8.31
N GLY A 460 0.44 5.47 8.10
CA GLY A 460 -0.12 6.82 7.99
C GLY A 460 -0.52 7.48 9.32
N ARG A 461 -0.30 6.84 10.47
CA ARG A 461 -0.59 7.42 11.78
C ARG A 461 0.70 7.95 12.41
N GLU A 462 0.70 9.21 12.84
CA GLU A 462 1.84 9.77 13.57
C GLU A 462 1.93 9.21 14.99
N PRO A 463 3.14 9.12 15.60
CA PRO A 463 3.29 8.63 16.98
C PRO A 463 2.48 9.38 18.04
N ALA A 464 2.14 10.65 17.77
CA ALA A 464 1.26 11.45 18.62
C ALA A 464 -0.17 10.91 18.69
N VAL A 465 -0.63 10.10 17.73
CA VAL A 465 -1.96 9.50 17.75
C VAL A 465 -2.07 8.42 18.82
N ALA A 466 -1.08 7.53 18.90
CA ALA A 466 -1.03 6.46 19.89
C ALA A 466 -0.95 7.00 21.33
N GLY A 467 -0.02 7.94 21.60
CA GLY A 467 0.15 8.52 22.94
C GLY A 467 -0.82 9.65 23.30
N GLY A 468 -1.58 10.18 22.32
CA GLY A 468 -2.49 11.30 22.51
C GLY A 468 -3.97 10.92 22.63
N SER A 469 -4.32 9.67 22.32
CA SER A 469 -5.68 9.12 22.42
C SER A 469 -5.89 8.46 23.79
N ALA A 470 -7.11 8.54 24.33
CA ALA A 470 -7.52 7.76 25.51
C ALA A 470 -7.53 6.25 25.21
N ALA A 471 -7.95 5.88 24.01
CA ALA A 471 -7.78 4.54 23.46
C ALA A 471 -7.50 4.59 21.94
N LEU A 472 -6.69 3.66 21.45
CA LEU A 472 -6.49 3.40 20.02
C LEU A 472 -7.03 2.01 19.67
N LEU A 473 -8.16 1.96 18.96
CA LEU A 473 -8.87 0.73 18.63
C LEU A 473 -8.99 0.56 17.12
N THR A 474 -8.48 -0.54 16.57
CA THR A 474 -8.62 -0.89 15.15
C THR A 474 -9.91 -1.68 14.88
N ASN A 475 -10.71 -1.27 13.90
CA ASN A 475 -11.92 -1.96 13.46
C ASN A 475 -11.55 -3.11 12.51
N ALA A 476 -11.90 -4.34 12.89
CA ALA A 476 -11.47 -5.55 12.20
C ALA A 476 -12.28 -5.86 10.92
N MET A 477 -11.83 -6.83 10.13
CA MET A 477 -12.62 -7.40 9.02
C MET A 477 -13.56 -8.52 9.54
N PRO A 478 -14.64 -8.87 8.82
CA PRO A 478 -15.40 -10.09 9.08
C PRO A 478 -14.53 -11.36 9.03
N GLN A 479 -13.44 -11.35 8.25
CA GLN A 479 -12.41 -12.39 8.25
C GLN A 479 -11.53 -12.27 9.53
N GLY A 480 -11.99 -12.88 10.63
CA GLY A 480 -11.37 -12.74 11.94
C GLY A 480 -9.94 -13.31 12.04
N THR A 481 -9.64 -14.40 11.34
CA THR A 481 -8.30 -14.98 11.28
C THR A 481 -7.36 -14.11 10.46
N LEU A 482 -7.80 -13.67 9.27
CA LEU A 482 -7.00 -12.80 8.39
C LEU A 482 -6.73 -11.42 9.01
N SER A 483 -7.67 -10.87 9.78
CA SER A 483 -7.53 -9.60 10.50
C SER A 483 -6.32 -9.54 11.42
N ARG A 484 -5.78 -10.69 11.85
CA ARG A 484 -4.61 -10.75 12.75
C ARG A 484 -3.33 -10.20 12.12
N ILE A 485 -3.16 -10.27 10.80
CA ILE A 485 -1.96 -9.70 10.13
C ILE A 485 -1.88 -8.18 10.34
N PRO A 486 -2.84 -7.37 9.84
CA PRO A 486 -2.83 -5.92 10.03
C PRO A 486 -2.92 -5.53 11.51
N ILE A 487 -3.74 -6.20 12.33
CA ILE A 487 -3.91 -5.88 13.75
C ILE A 487 -2.64 -6.15 14.57
N PHE A 488 -1.84 -7.17 14.23
CA PHE A 488 -0.52 -7.37 14.85
C PHE A 488 0.38 -6.14 14.65
N THR A 489 0.40 -5.60 13.42
CA THR A 489 1.21 -4.41 13.10
C THR A 489 0.67 -3.15 13.77
N ALA A 490 -0.65 -3.05 13.97
CA ALA A 490 -1.26 -1.98 14.74
C ALA A 490 -0.95 -2.08 16.26
N ALA A 491 -0.89 -3.30 16.81
CA ALA A 491 -0.48 -3.53 18.20
C ALA A 491 1.00 -3.16 18.43
N ASP A 492 1.87 -3.46 17.46
CA ASP A 492 3.28 -3.05 17.46
C ASP A 492 3.44 -1.53 17.44
N PHE A 493 2.70 -0.85 16.56
CA PHE A 493 2.65 0.62 16.53
C PHE A 493 2.06 1.22 17.82
N ALA A 494 0.94 0.70 18.33
CA ALA A 494 0.30 1.21 19.54
C ALA A 494 1.18 1.05 20.79
N TRP A 495 2.05 0.03 20.81
CA TRP A 495 3.03 -0.18 21.85
C TRP A 495 4.24 0.76 21.71
N ASN A 496 4.96 0.73 20.58
CA ASN A 496 6.16 1.53 20.33
C ASN A 496 6.10 2.24 18.97
N PRO A 497 5.38 3.37 18.86
CA PRO A 497 5.13 4.04 17.58
C PRO A 497 6.38 4.77 17.04
N ARG A 498 7.35 5.08 17.91
CA ARG A 498 8.62 5.72 17.50
C ARG A 498 9.64 4.70 16.96
N GLY A 499 9.62 3.47 17.50
CA GLY A 499 10.47 2.36 17.06
C GLY A 499 9.83 1.46 15.98
N TYR A 500 8.56 1.70 15.64
CA TYR A 500 7.78 0.92 14.69
C TYR A 500 8.44 0.88 13.30
N ARG A 501 8.66 -0.34 12.78
CA ARG A 501 9.18 -0.58 11.43
C ARG A 501 8.18 -1.45 10.68
N ALA A 502 7.27 -0.81 9.93
CA ALA A 502 6.11 -1.44 9.29
C ALA A 502 6.42 -2.74 8.53
N GLY A 503 7.45 -2.76 7.69
CA GLY A 503 7.82 -3.94 6.91
C GLY A 503 8.29 -5.13 7.77
N GLU A 504 9.09 -4.88 8.80
CA GLU A 504 9.54 -5.93 9.72
C GLU A 504 8.37 -6.49 10.55
N SER A 505 7.50 -5.59 11.01
CA SER A 505 6.29 -5.93 11.77
C SER A 505 5.34 -6.79 10.94
N TRP A 506 5.18 -6.45 9.66
CA TRP A 506 4.34 -7.19 8.72
C TRP A 506 4.87 -8.59 8.43
N ALA A 507 6.16 -8.72 8.11
CA ALA A 507 6.80 -10.02 7.87
C ALA A 507 6.80 -10.91 9.12
N ALA A 508 6.80 -10.33 10.33
CA ALA A 508 6.57 -11.07 11.57
C ALA A 508 5.11 -11.55 11.70
N ALA A 509 4.13 -10.67 11.44
CA ALA A 509 2.70 -11.00 11.51
C ALA A 509 2.29 -12.13 10.54
N VAL A 510 2.78 -12.05 9.29
CA VAL A 510 2.60 -13.08 8.25
C VAL A 510 3.16 -14.44 8.69
N ARG A 511 4.34 -14.44 9.32
CA ARG A 511 5.03 -15.65 9.79
C ARG A 511 4.36 -16.27 11.02
N GLU A 512 3.91 -15.47 11.97
CA GLU A 512 3.13 -15.90 13.15
C GLU A 512 1.86 -16.62 12.69
N LEU A 513 1.11 -16.04 11.73
CA LEU A 513 -0.13 -16.65 11.23
C LEU A 513 0.11 -17.90 10.38
N ALA A 514 1.20 -17.96 9.61
CA ALA A 514 1.54 -19.12 8.80
C ALA A 514 2.10 -20.32 9.59
N GLY A 515 2.55 -20.11 10.82
CA GLY A 515 3.11 -21.17 11.67
C GLY A 515 4.48 -21.67 11.22
N PRO A 516 4.85 -22.94 11.49
CA PRO A 516 6.19 -23.46 11.26
C PRO A 516 6.51 -23.90 9.82
N ASP A 517 5.51 -24.25 9.01
CA ASP A 517 5.72 -24.82 7.66
C ASP A 517 6.26 -23.76 6.66
N PRO A 518 7.43 -23.97 6.05
CA PRO A 518 7.95 -23.10 5.00
C PRO A 518 7.00 -22.90 3.81
N ARG A 519 6.25 -23.94 3.39
CA ARG A 519 5.35 -23.85 2.22
C ARG A 519 4.12 -22.99 2.51
N ALA A 520 3.52 -23.16 3.68
CA ALA A 520 2.46 -22.27 4.19
C ALA A 520 2.97 -20.83 4.37
N ARG A 521 4.20 -20.62 4.86
CA ARG A 521 4.81 -19.27 4.97
C ARG A 521 4.95 -18.56 3.64
N GLU A 522 5.47 -19.25 2.62
CA GLU A 522 5.56 -18.70 1.25
C GLU A 522 4.17 -18.32 0.72
N ALA A 523 3.18 -19.20 0.87
CA ALA A 523 1.81 -18.95 0.42
C ALA A 523 1.11 -17.82 1.19
N MET A 524 1.33 -17.71 2.51
CA MET A 524 0.78 -16.63 3.33
C MET A 524 1.39 -15.28 2.96
N ALA A 525 2.70 -15.24 2.74
CA ALA A 525 3.39 -14.04 2.27
C ALA A 525 2.92 -13.64 0.87
N ALA A 526 2.68 -14.61 -0.01
CA ALA A 526 2.09 -14.35 -1.32
C ALA A 526 0.64 -13.83 -1.23
N LEU A 527 -0.19 -14.41 -0.36
CA LEU A 527 -1.56 -13.92 -0.11
C LEU A 527 -1.51 -12.46 0.41
N ALA A 528 -0.76 -12.20 1.47
CA ALA A 528 -0.62 -10.87 2.07
C ALA A 528 -0.05 -9.84 1.07
N GLY A 529 0.98 -10.21 0.31
CA GLY A 529 1.62 -9.33 -0.66
C GLY A 529 0.72 -8.92 -1.82
N ASN A 530 -0.16 -9.82 -2.29
CA ASN A 530 -1.14 -9.54 -3.35
C ASN A 530 -2.50 -9.07 -2.80
N THR A 531 -2.62 -8.79 -1.50
CA THR A 531 -3.81 -8.18 -0.87
C THR A 531 -3.42 -7.09 0.15
N ALA A 532 -2.26 -6.46 -0.06
CA ALA A 532 -1.69 -5.47 0.84
C ALA A 532 -2.42 -4.11 0.79
N SER A 533 -3.13 -3.79 -0.31
CA SER A 533 -3.65 -2.46 -0.60
C SER A 533 -4.95 -2.19 0.16
N SER A 534 -5.18 -0.93 0.51
CA SER A 534 -6.28 -0.55 1.40
C SER A 534 -6.52 0.96 1.34
N GLY A 535 -7.41 1.47 2.21
CA GLY A 535 -7.57 2.90 2.46
C GLY A 535 -6.26 3.63 2.85
N LEU A 536 -5.21 2.89 3.26
CA LEU A 536 -3.90 3.43 3.67
C LEU A 536 -2.89 3.62 2.52
N LYS A 537 -3.29 3.44 1.25
CA LYS A 537 -2.42 3.58 0.05
C LYS A 537 -1.17 2.66 0.02
N GLN A 538 -1.24 1.47 0.62
CA GLN A 538 -0.25 0.42 0.37
C GLN A 538 -0.32 -0.07 -1.10
N GLN A 539 0.80 -0.37 -1.74
CA GLN A 539 0.83 -0.94 -3.10
C GLN A 539 0.74 -2.47 -3.06
N GLU A 540 -0.18 -3.03 -3.83
CA GLU A 540 -0.32 -4.48 -3.97
C GLU A 540 0.69 -5.07 -4.94
N SER A 541 1.10 -6.32 -4.67
CA SER A 541 2.02 -7.10 -5.51
C SER A 541 3.42 -6.48 -5.70
N ALA A 542 3.75 -5.41 -4.98
CA ALA A 542 4.98 -4.63 -5.17
C ALA A 542 6.27 -5.47 -5.01
N TYR A 543 6.24 -6.50 -4.15
CA TYR A 543 7.33 -7.46 -3.97
C TYR A 543 7.68 -8.28 -5.23
N LEU A 544 6.79 -8.34 -6.24
CA LEU A 544 7.04 -8.97 -7.53
C LEU A 544 7.75 -8.03 -8.52
N GLY A 545 7.67 -6.71 -8.33
CA GLY A 545 8.28 -5.71 -9.23
C GLY A 545 9.76 -5.98 -9.52
N PRO A 546 10.63 -6.12 -8.49
CA PRO A 546 12.03 -6.45 -8.68
C PRO A 546 12.29 -7.77 -9.42
N LEU A 547 11.42 -8.77 -9.25
CA LEU A 547 11.53 -10.06 -9.95
C LEU A 547 11.15 -9.94 -11.43
N VAL A 548 10.15 -9.10 -11.75
CA VAL A 548 9.75 -8.78 -13.13
C VAL A 548 10.84 -7.97 -13.84
N GLU A 549 11.40 -6.95 -13.18
CA GLU A 549 12.54 -6.18 -13.72
C GLU A 549 13.77 -7.07 -13.97
N GLN A 550 14.12 -7.92 -13.00
CA GLN A 550 15.23 -8.87 -13.14
C GLN A 550 14.99 -9.84 -14.30
N PHE A 551 13.77 -10.35 -14.47
CA PHE A 551 13.41 -11.23 -15.58
C PHE A 551 13.62 -10.55 -16.94
N TRP A 552 13.07 -9.35 -17.15
CA TRP A 552 13.20 -8.65 -18.43
C TRP A 552 14.66 -8.31 -18.74
N LYS A 553 15.44 -7.91 -17.73
CA LYS A 553 16.88 -7.66 -17.86
C LYS A 553 17.66 -8.93 -18.24
N ALA A 554 17.41 -10.05 -17.57
CA ALA A 554 18.07 -11.33 -17.84
C ALA A 554 17.71 -11.87 -19.24
N ARG A 555 16.43 -11.78 -19.64
CA ARG A 555 15.97 -12.15 -20.99
C ARG A 555 16.65 -11.29 -22.06
N ALA A 556 16.77 -9.98 -21.85
CA ALA A 556 17.45 -9.07 -22.78
C ALA A 556 18.95 -9.39 -22.97
N SER A 557 19.61 -9.98 -21.95
CA SER A 557 20.98 -10.51 -22.08
C SER A 557 21.08 -11.92 -22.66
N GLY A 558 19.96 -12.58 -22.98
CA GLY A 558 19.95 -13.96 -23.49
C GLY A 558 20.24 -15.03 -22.45
N ASP A 559 20.02 -14.76 -21.15
CA ASP A 559 20.24 -15.72 -20.07
C ASP A 559 19.21 -16.87 -20.13
N PRO A 560 19.64 -18.14 -20.31
CA PRO A 560 18.72 -19.28 -20.32
C PRO A 560 18.04 -19.54 -18.96
N ALA A 561 18.57 -19.01 -17.86
CA ALA A 561 17.97 -19.08 -16.52
C ALA A 561 16.99 -17.91 -16.24
N ALA A 562 16.77 -17.00 -17.20
CA ALA A 562 15.90 -15.85 -17.04
C ALA A 562 14.50 -16.24 -16.56
N GLY A 563 14.11 -15.70 -15.40
CA GLY A 563 12.77 -15.87 -14.83
C GLY A 563 12.64 -17.04 -13.84
N ALA A 564 13.71 -17.72 -13.45
CA ALA A 564 13.63 -18.81 -12.47
C ALA A 564 12.96 -18.39 -11.14
N GLU A 565 13.37 -17.27 -10.53
CA GLU A 565 12.76 -16.77 -9.28
C GLU A 565 11.33 -16.24 -9.47
N LEU A 566 11.05 -15.61 -10.62
CA LEU A 566 9.70 -15.15 -10.96
C LEU A 566 8.75 -16.33 -11.19
N ARG A 567 9.23 -17.43 -11.80
CA ARG A 567 8.47 -18.68 -11.93
C ARG A 567 8.15 -19.27 -10.57
N LYS A 568 9.12 -19.34 -9.63
CA LYS A 568 8.86 -19.79 -8.25
C LYS A 568 7.77 -18.96 -7.59
N ALA A 569 7.78 -17.64 -7.76
CA ALA A 569 6.74 -16.76 -7.22
C ALA A 569 5.35 -17.09 -7.80
N PHE A 570 5.24 -17.32 -9.12
CA PHE A 570 4.00 -17.76 -9.75
C PHE A 570 3.57 -19.18 -9.33
N THR A 571 4.52 -20.10 -9.11
CA THR A 571 4.26 -21.44 -8.54
C THR A 571 3.65 -21.36 -7.14
N VAL A 572 4.18 -20.49 -6.27
CA VAL A 572 3.62 -20.24 -4.93
C VAL A 572 2.18 -19.73 -5.03
N LEU A 573 1.90 -18.82 -5.98
CA LEU A 573 0.54 -18.32 -6.23
C LEU A 573 -0.40 -19.43 -6.73
N ARG A 574 0.02 -20.21 -7.74
CA ARG A 574 -0.74 -21.37 -8.27
C ARG A 574 -1.12 -22.36 -7.16
N GLU A 575 -0.22 -22.59 -6.22
CA GLU A 575 -0.37 -23.60 -5.16
C GLU A 575 -0.94 -23.05 -3.85
N ALA A 576 -1.23 -21.75 -3.76
CA ALA A 576 -1.70 -21.11 -2.53
C ALA A 576 -2.95 -21.78 -1.91
N PRO A 577 -3.99 -22.19 -2.66
CA PRO A 577 -5.15 -22.92 -2.09
C PRO A 577 -4.75 -24.22 -1.37
N ALA A 578 -3.85 -25.00 -1.97
CA ALA A 578 -3.38 -26.28 -1.42
C ALA A 578 -2.40 -26.11 -0.25
N ARG A 579 -1.68 -24.98 -0.20
CA ARG A 579 -0.72 -24.64 0.87
C ARG A 579 -1.39 -23.97 2.08
N LEU A 580 -2.61 -23.45 1.96
CA LEU A 580 -3.37 -22.77 3.03
C LEU A 580 -4.79 -23.32 3.25
N PRO A 581 -4.99 -24.65 3.38
CA PRO A 581 -6.32 -25.26 3.44
C PRO A 581 -7.16 -24.78 4.63
N ALA A 582 -6.52 -24.48 5.76
CA ALA A 582 -7.17 -23.96 6.97
C ALA A 582 -7.81 -22.57 6.78
N LEU A 583 -7.38 -21.80 5.77
CA LEU A 583 -7.95 -20.49 5.45
C LEU A 583 -9.00 -20.53 4.34
N SER A 584 -9.31 -21.71 3.78
CA SER A 584 -10.28 -21.82 2.67
C SER A 584 -11.64 -21.15 2.95
N GLY A 585 -12.12 -21.17 4.20
CA GLY A 585 -13.36 -20.52 4.62
C GLY A 585 -13.32 -18.98 4.71
N GLU A 586 -12.16 -18.36 4.96
CA GLU A 586 -12.02 -16.90 5.04
C GLU A 586 -11.36 -16.29 3.79
N ALA A 587 -10.43 -17.01 3.15
CA ALA A 587 -9.56 -16.54 2.07
C ALA A 587 -9.80 -17.23 0.71
N GLY A 588 -10.61 -18.29 0.65
CA GLY A 588 -10.79 -19.14 -0.53
C GLY A 588 -10.95 -18.39 -1.87
N PRO A 589 -11.88 -17.42 -1.98
CA PRO A 589 -12.05 -16.60 -3.19
C PRO A 589 -10.77 -15.92 -3.70
N TRP A 590 -9.94 -15.39 -2.78
CA TRP A 590 -8.68 -14.74 -3.13
C TRP A 590 -7.59 -15.78 -3.45
N LEU A 591 -7.52 -16.90 -2.72
CA LEU A 591 -6.59 -17.99 -3.00
C LEU A 591 -6.80 -18.57 -4.41
N GLU A 592 -8.05 -18.78 -4.83
CA GLU A 592 -8.41 -19.23 -6.17
C GLU A 592 -8.05 -18.19 -7.25
N LEU A 593 -8.29 -16.90 -6.99
CA LEU A 593 -7.90 -15.83 -7.91
C LEU A 593 -6.37 -15.75 -8.08
N LEU A 594 -5.62 -15.83 -6.99
CA LEU A 594 -4.15 -15.90 -7.03
C LEU A 594 -3.67 -17.17 -7.74
N SER A 595 -4.36 -18.30 -7.59
CA SER A 595 -4.01 -19.53 -8.31
C SER A 595 -4.10 -19.38 -9.83
N ARG A 596 -5.14 -18.69 -10.31
CA ARG A 596 -5.29 -18.34 -11.74
C ARG A 596 -4.19 -17.39 -12.22
N TYR A 597 -3.84 -16.37 -11.43
CA TYR A 597 -2.72 -15.47 -11.75
C TYR A 597 -1.38 -16.19 -11.78
N GLY A 598 -1.12 -17.11 -10.85
CA GLY A 598 0.06 -17.98 -10.86
C GLY A 598 0.14 -18.83 -12.13
N THR A 599 -0.97 -19.46 -12.51
CA THR A 599 -1.07 -20.25 -13.74
C THR A 599 -0.82 -19.39 -14.99
N ALA A 600 -1.43 -18.21 -15.07
CA ALA A 600 -1.20 -17.28 -16.18
C ALA A 600 0.25 -16.76 -16.23
N GLY A 601 0.88 -16.52 -15.08
CA GLY A 601 2.26 -16.08 -14.97
C GLY A 601 3.27 -17.15 -15.40
N GLU A 602 3.08 -18.41 -14.99
CA GLU A 602 3.87 -19.55 -15.47
C GLU A 602 3.75 -19.70 -17.01
N LEU A 603 2.54 -19.63 -17.56
CA LEU A 603 2.30 -19.71 -19.00
C LEU A 603 2.91 -18.53 -19.78
N ALA A 604 2.87 -17.31 -19.21
CA ALA A 604 3.54 -16.14 -19.79
C ALA A 604 5.06 -16.33 -19.87
N LEU A 605 5.68 -16.94 -18.86
CA LEU A 605 7.09 -17.32 -18.90
C LEU A 605 7.37 -18.43 -19.92
N ASP A 606 6.48 -19.43 -20.04
CA ASP A 606 6.61 -20.51 -21.04
C ASP A 606 6.64 -19.95 -22.47
N VAL A 607 5.73 -19.02 -22.79
CA VAL A 607 5.70 -18.30 -24.08
C VAL A 607 7.02 -17.60 -24.35
N LEU A 608 7.46 -16.73 -23.43
CA LEU A 608 8.65 -15.90 -23.62
C LEU A 608 9.94 -16.73 -23.68
N GLN A 609 10.01 -17.85 -22.94
CA GLN A 609 11.15 -18.77 -22.98
C GLN A 609 11.16 -19.61 -24.27
N ALA A 610 10.01 -20.07 -24.77
CA ALA A 610 9.92 -20.79 -26.04
C ALA A 610 10.33 -19.92 -27.23
N GLN A 611 9.85 -18.66 -27.29
CA GLN A 611 10.26 -17.67 -28.28
C GLN A 611 11.77 -17.42 -28.28
N SER A 612 12.37 -17.34 -27.09
CA SER A 612 13.82 -17.13 -26.92
C SER A 612 14.67 -18.30 -27.43
N ARG A 613 14.06 -19.49 -27.55
CA ARG A 613 14.67 -20.68 -28.20
C ARG A 613 14.29 -20.84 -29.68
N GLY A 614 13.45 -19.97 -30.23
CA GLY A 614 12.88 -20.13 -31.58
C GLY A 614 11.84 -21.25 -31.71
N ASP A 615 11.35 -21.80 -30.59
CA ASP A 615 10.43 -22.94 -30.54
C ASP A 615 8.98 -22.48 -30.76
N GLY A 616 8.62 -22.29 -32.03
CA GLY A 616 7.30 -21.83 -32.45
C GLY A 616 6.13 -22.73 -32.02
N PRO A 617 6.19 -24.07 -32.16
CA PRO A 617 5.15 -24.96 -31.65
C PRO A 617 4.89 -24.79 -30.16
N ALA A 618 5.93 -24.78 -29.31
CA ALA A 618 5.75 -24.58 -27.88
C ALA A 618 5.28 -23.16 -27.54
N ALA A 619 5.81 -22.13 -28.20
CA ALA A 619 5.41 -20.75 -28.00
C ALA A 619 3.92 -20.53 -28.34
N TRP A 620 3.45 -21.13 -29.43
CA TRP A 620 2.04 -21.05 -29.85
C TRP A 620 1.11 -21.82 -28.92
N GLN A 621 1.49 -23.04 -28.50
CA GLN A 621 0.72 -23.81 -27.50
C GLN A 621 0.58 -23.05 -26.19
N ALA A 622 1.68 -22.49 -25.67
CA ALA A 622 1.68 -21.70 -24.45
C ALA A 622 0.89 -20.38 -24.62
N SER A 623 0.94 -19.73 -25.79
CA SER A 623 0.21 -18.48 -26.06
C SER A 623 -1.30 -18.71 -26.04
N ARG A 624 -1.78 -19.81 -26.65
CA ARG A 624 -3.18 -20.20 -26.59
C ARG A 624 -3.64 -20.50 -25.16
N ALA A 625 -2.83 -21.21 -24.38
CA ALA A 625 -3.12 -21.49 -22.96
C ALA A 625 -3.14 -20.20 -22.12
N LEU A 626 -2.19 -19.29 -22.33
CA LEU A 626 -2.15 -17.97 -21.71
C LEU A 626 -3.40 -17.15 -22.07
N SER A 627 -3.83 -17.14 -23.32
CA SER A 627 -5.05 -16.45 -23.76
C SER A 627 -6.29 -16.99 -23.05
N ALA A 628 -6.40 -18.31 -22.89
CA ALA A 628 -7.49 -18.94 -22.13
C ALA A 628 -7.44 -18.58 -20.63
N ALA A 629 -6.25 -18.60 -20.01
CA ALA A 629 -6.06 -18.22 -18.62
C ALA A 629 -6.38 -16.72 -18.37
N ARG A 630 -5.94 -15.81 -19.26
CA ARG A 630 -6.27 -14.38 -19.21
C ARG A 630 -7.77 -14.14 -19.38
N LYS A 631 -8.46 -14.90 -20.24
CA LYS A 631 -9.92 -14.84 -20.33
C LYS A 631 -10.58 -15.26 -19.00
N ALA A 632 -10.13 -16.34 -18.38
CA ALA A 632 -10.64 -16.82 -17.08
C ALA A 632 -10.33 -15.88 -15.88
N LEU A 633 -9.37 -14.95 -16.04
CA LEU A 633 -9.10 -13.85 -15.11
C LEU A 633 -9.98 -12.61 -15.37
N ALA A 634 -10.54 -12.47 -16.57
CA ALA A 634 -11.44 -11.37 -16.92
C ALA A 634 -12.91 -11.63 -16.53
N GLU A 635 -13.28 -12.89 -16.27
CA GLU A 635 -14.60 -13.25 -15.76
C GLU A 635 -14.81 -12.65 -14.35
N PRO A 636 -15.98 -12.03 -14.08
CA PRO A 636 -16.24 -11.39 -12.78
C PRO A 636 -16.30 -12.43 -11.66
N GLY A 637 -15.60 -12.16 -10.56
CA GLY A 637 -15.54 -13.01 -9.38
C GLY A 637 -15.86 -12.27 -8.08
N PRO A 638 -16.12 -13.00 -6.98
CA PRO A 638 -16.36 -12.41 -5.67
C PRO A 638 -15.11 -11.78 -5.05
N ALA A 639 -13.91 -12.17 -5.48
CA ALA A 639 -12.63 -11.59 -5.06
C ALA A 639 -12.03 -10.67 -6.12
N ARG A 640 -11.27 -9.68 -5.68
CA ARG A 640 -10.45 -8.75 -6.45
C ARG A 640 -9.07 -8.63 -5.80
N VAL A 641 -8.07 -8.39 -6.65
CA VAL A 641 -6.74 -7.87 -6.31
C VAL A 641 -6.43 -6.74 -7.28
N ASP A 642 -5.53 -5.86 -6.88
CA ASP A 642 -5.04 -4.74 -7.69
C ASP A 642 -4.31 -5.23 -8.95
N LYS A 643 -4.38 -4.42 -10.00
CA LYS A 643 -3.92 -4.77 -11.34
C LYS A 643 -2.58 -4.14 -11.70
N ALA A 644 -1.97 -3.30 -10.86
CA ALA A 644 -0.82 -2.47 -11.23
C ALA A 644 0.49 -3.25 -11.50
N VAL A 645 0.59 -4.53 -11.13
CA VAL A 645 1.81 -5.35 -11.35
C VAL A 645 1.53 -6.59 -12.20
N LEU A 646 0.54 -7.40 -11.82
CA LEU A 646 0.24 -8.68 -12.48
C LEU A 646 -0.28 -8.50 -13.92
N ASP A 647 -1.28 -7.64 -14.13
CA ASP A 647 -1.89 -7.42 -15.44
C ASP A 647 -0.90 -6.80 -16.46
N PRO A 648 -0.05 -5.80 -16.12
CA PRO A 648 1.01 -5.30 -16.99
C PRO A 648 2.01 -6.38 -17.43
N PHE A 649 2.42 -7.28 -16.53
CA PHE A 649 3.31 -8.39 -16.90
C PHE A 649 2.65 -9.32 -17.92
N LEU A 650 1.43 -9.78 -17.65
CA LEU A 650 0.67 -10.66 -18.56
C LEU A 650 0.36 -9.98 -19.90
N THR A 651 0.07 -8.68 -19.88
CA THR A 651 -0.22 -7.88 -21.08
C THR A 651 1.03 -7.70 -21.93
N THR A 652 2.18 -7.40 -21.31
CA THR A 652 3.48 -7.30 -22.00
C THR A 652 3.89 -8.64 -22.61
N ALA A 653 3.70 -9.75 -21.88
CA ALA A 653 3.99 -11.09 -22.39
C ALA A 653 3.13 -11.48 -23.60
N SER A 654 1.84 -11.14 -23.60
CA SER A 654 0.99 -11.33 -24.79
C SER A 654 1.36 -10.39 -25.94
N ALA A 655 1.69 -9.12 -25.68
CA ALA A 655 2.12 -8.19 -26.72
C ALA A 655 3.42 -8.64 -27.41
N GLU A 656 4.40 -9.14 -26.64
CA GLU A 656 5.60 -9.79 -27.17
C GLU A 656 5.26 -11.03 -28.03
N ALA A 657 4.23 -11.79 -27.66
CA ALA A 657 3.75 -12.93 -28.46
C ALA A 657 3.08 -12.52 -29.78
N ASP A 658 2.23 -11.50 -29.74
CA ASP A 658 1.60 -10.97 -30.95
C ASP A 658 2.65 -10.31 -31.87
N ALA A 659 3.69 -9.68 -31.29
CA ALA A 659 4.80 -9.12 -32.04
C ALA A 659 5.66 -10.23 -32.69
N TRP A 660 6.05 -11.26 -31.93
CA TRP A 660 6.89 -12.38 -32.39
C TRP A 660 6.23 -13.21 -33.50
N THR A 661 4.91 -13.40 -33.42
CA THR A 661 4.11 -14.08 -34.44
C THR A 661 3.80 -13.18 -35.64
N GLY A 662 3.94 -11.86 -35.51
CA GLY A 662 3.56 -10.86 -36.50
C GLY A 662 2.08 -10.45 -36.41
N ALA A 663 1.29 -11.11 -35.54
CA ALA A 663 -0.12 -10.84 -35.28
C ALA A 663 -0.43 -9.39 -34.90
N ALA A 664 0.51 -8.69 -34.26
CA ALA A 664 0.41 -7.30 -33.86
C ALA A 664 0.27 -6.30 -35.05
N ARG A 665 0.41 -6.78 -36.30
CA ARG A 665 0.36 -5.95 -37.50
C ARG A 665 -0.86 -6.28 -38.35
N LYS A 666 -1.50 -5.26 -38.93
CA LYS A 666 -2.57 -5.45 -39.91
C LYS A 666 -1.97 -6.01 -41.20
N ALA A 667 -2.21 -7.29 -41.45
CA ALA A 667 -1.57 -8.02 -42.56
C ALA A 667 -2.32 -7.96 -43.90
N GLY A 668 -3.59 -7.51 -43.90
CA GLY A 668 -4.43 -7.38 -45.10
C GLY A 668 -5.92 -7.41 -44.76
N THR A 669 -6.75 -7.59 -45.79
CA THR A 669 -8.19 -7.89 -45.66
C THR A 669 -8.38 -9.41 -45.61
N VAL A 670 -9.11 -9.90 -44.61
CA VAL A 670 -9.33 -11.34 -44.39
C VAL A 670 -10.65 -11.80 -45.01
N THR A 671 -10.59 -12.84 -45.86
CA THR A 671 -11.75 -13.58 -46.37
C THR A 671 -11.72 -15.00 -45.83
N LYS A 672 -12.85 -15.49 -45.33
CA LYS A 672 -13.01 -16.86 -44.82
C LYS A 672 -13.93 -17.63 -45.76
N GLU A 673 -13.35 -18.54 -46.52
CA GLU A 673 -14.02 -19.48 -47.43
C GLU A 673 -14.21 -20.83 -46.70
N VAL A 674 -14.95 -21.77 -47.31
CA VAL A 674 -15.26 -23.08 -46.68
C VAL A 674 -14.02 -23.96 -46.55
N ASP A 675 -13.10 -23.81 -47.50
CA ASP A 675 -11.87 -24.58 -47.70
C ASP A 675 -10.59 -23.72 -47.60
N ALA A 676 -10.72 -22.42 -47.31
CA ALA A 676 -9.57 -21.51 -47.21
C ALA A 676 -9.77 -20.32 -46.25
N TRP A 677 -8.65 -19.87 -45.67
CA TRP A 677 -8.53 -18.61 -44.96
C TRP A 677 -7.53 -17.72 -45.71
N THR A 678 -8.05 -16.71 -46.41
CA THR A 678 -7.29 -15.85 -47.33
C THR A 678 -7.05 -14.47 -46.73
N VAL A 679 -5.82 -13.98 -46.85
CA VAL A 679 -5.41 -12.61 -46.51
C VAL A 679 -4.97 -11.92 -47.79
N ARG A 680 -5.79 -10.96 -48.25
CA ARG A 680 -5.52 -10.16 -49.45
C ARG A 680 -4.85 -8.84 -49.06
N MET A 681 -3.76 -8.52 -49.74
CA MET A 681 -2.99 -7.28 -49.60
C MET A 681 -3.54 -6.21 -50.56
N ASP A 682 -3.31 -4.94 -50.22
CA ASP A 682 -3.78 -3.82 -51.06
C ASP A 682 -3.02 -3.71 -52.39
N THR A 683 -1.79 -4.23 -52.46
CA THR A 683 -0.94 -4.28 -53.66
C THR A 683 -0.03 -5.51 -53.65
N ALA A 684 0.39 -5.94 -54.85
CA ALA A 684 1.33 -7.04 -55.01
C ALA A 684 2.76 -6.66 -54.58
N ARG A 685 3.29 -7.34 -53.55
CA ARG A 685 4.57 -7.00 -52.92
C ARG A 685 5.39 -8.23 -52.50
N PRO A 686 6.71 -8.12 -52.32
CA PRO A 686 7.55 -9.22 -51.84
C PRO A 686 7.11 -9.71 -50.46
N VAL A 687 6.74 -10.99 -50.36
CA VAL A 687 6.54 -11.70 -49.10
C VAL A 687 7.81 -12.51 -48.84
N SER A 688 8.45 -12.27 -47.70
CA SER A 688 9.62 -13.04 -47.25
C SER A 688 9.20 -14.36 -46.62
N ALA A 689 8.10 -14.37 -45.85
CA ALA A 689 7.61 -15.58 -45.22
C ALA A 689 6.13 -15.47 -44.85
N VAL A 690 5.48 -16.60 -44.57
CA VAL A 690 4.11 -16.67 -44.03
C VAL A 690 4.12 -17.45 -42.72
N THR A 691 3.50 -16.88 -41.69
CA THR A 691 3.19 -17.54 -40.43
C THR A 691 1.73 -17.96 -40.43
N VAL A 692 1.44 -19.20 -40.02
CA VAL A 692 0.07 -19.70 -39.86
C VAL A 692 -0.11 -20.26 -38.45
N MET A 693 -1.21 -19.86 -37.82
CA MET A 693 -1.58 -20.18 -36.45
C MET A 693 -2.98 -20.77 -36.42
N THR A 694 -3.09 -22.04 -36.01
CA THR A 694 -4.35 -22.78 -35.90
C THR A 694 -4.41 -23.55 -34.58
N GLU A 695 -5.58 -24.07 -34.24
CA GLU A 695 -5.67 -25.23 -33.35
C GLU A 695 -4.82 -26.40 -33.91
N PRO A 696 -4.23 -27.26 -33.05
CA PRO A 696 -3.63 -28.52 -33.49
C PRO A 696 -4.61 -29.32 -34.35
N PHE A 697 -4.12 -29.91 -35.44
CA PHE A 697 -5.00 -30.56 -36.40
C PHE A 697 -5.65 -31.82 -35.80
N PRO A 698 -6.97 -32.05 -36.03
CA PRO A 698 -7.63 -33.27 -35.59
C PRO A 698 -6.92 -34.52 -36.13
N ALA A 699 -6.88 -35.59 -35.33
CA ALA A 699 -6.32 -36.86 -35.76
C ALA A 699 -7.01 -37.37 -37.05
N GLY A 700 -6.23 -37.53 -38.12
CA GLY A 700 -6.72 -37.94 -39.44
C GLY A 700 -6.97 -36.79 -40.44
N ALA A 701 -6.85 -35.52 -40.03
CA ALA A 701 -6.83 -34.41 -40.98
C ALA A 701 -5.63 -34.51 -41.93
N ARG A 702 -5.83 -34.19 -43.22
CA ARG A 702 -4.80 -34.28 -44.27
C ARG A 702 -4.85 -33.05 -45.18
N GLY A 703 -3.68 -32.63 -45.67
CA GLY A 703 -3.58 -31.76 -46.84
C GLY A 703 -3.97 -30.29 -46.63
N ALA A 704 -3.68 -29.73 -45.46
CA ALA A 704 -3.70 -28.27 -45.29
C ALA A 704 -2.38 -27.67 -45.80
N VAL A 705 -2.45 -26.69 -46.70
CA VAL A 705 -1.29 -26.10 -47.39
C VAL A 705 -1.29 -24.57 -47.32
N VAL A 706 -0.10 -24.00 -47.24
CA VAL A 706 0.11 -22.55 -47.30
C VAL A 706 0.38 -22.17 -48.75
N GLU A 707 -0.34 -21.17 -49.25
CA GLU A 707 -0.27 -20.73 -50.64
C GLU A 707 -0.11 -19.20 -50.73
N ALA A 708 0.54 -18.74 -51.80
CA ALA A 708 0.63 -17.33 -52.16
C ALA A 708 0.05 -17.12 -53.56
N HIS A 709 -0.75 -16.07 -53.75
CA HIS A 709 -1.28 -15.68 -55.05
C HIS A 709 -0.32 -14.71 -55.73
N VAL A 710 0.21 -15.11 -56.89
CA VAL A 710 1.10 -14.29 -57.71
C VAL A 710 0.28 -13.73 -58.88
N PRO A 711 0.17 -12.39 -59.04
CA PRO A 711 -0.61 -11.79 -60.12
C PRO A 711 -0.19 -12.31 -61.50
N GLY A 712 -1.16 -12.83 -62.27
CA GLY A 712 -0.92 -13.42 -63.59
C GLY A 712 -0.52 -14.90 -63.59
N GLU A 713 -0.06 -15.46 -62.47
CA GLU A 713 0.28 -16.89 -62.31
C GLU A 713 -0.75 -17.66 -61.47
N GLY A 714 -1.48 -16.99 -60.58
CA GLY A 714 -2.48 -17.61 -59.71
C GLY A 714 -1.91 -18.09 -58.36
N TRP A 715 -2.61 -19.04 -57.73
CA TRP A 715 -2.20 -19.61 -56.44
C TRP A 715 -1.04 -20.61 -56.60
N ARG A 716 0.01 -20.40 -55.81
CA ARG A 716 1.18 -21.28 -55.73
C ARG A 716 1.35 -21.80 -54.31
N LYS A 717 1.44 -23.13 -54.15
CA LYS A 717 1.82 -23.76 -52.88
C LYS A 717 3.24 -23.31 -52.50
N VAL A 718 3.37 -22.79 -51.29
CA VAL A 718 4.67 -22.40 -50.69
C VAL A 718 5.10 -23.34 -49.57
N GLY A 719 4.18 -24.06 -48.92
CA GLY A 719 4.52 -25.08 -47.92
C GLY A 719 3.32 -25.90 -47.43
N ASP A 720 3.60 -26.93 -46.62
CA ASP A 720 2.60 -27.71 -45.91
C ASP A 720 2.38 -27.14 -44.51
N ALA A 721 1.13 -27.14 -44.04
CA ALA A 721 0.82 -26.68 -42.68
C ALA A 721 1.07 -27.80 -41.65
N ALA A 722 1.75 -27.46 -40.56
CA ALA A 722 2.14 -28.42 -39.54
C ALA A 722 0.98 -28.76 -38.59
N ALA A 723 0.83 -30.05 -38.28
CA ALA A 723 -0.23 -30.56 -37.41
C ALA A 723 -0.19 -30.04 -35.95
N SER A 724 0.94 -29.47 -35.52
CA SER A 724 1.09 -28.76 -34.23
C SER A 724 0.24 -27.48 -34.13
N GLY A 725 -0.25 -26.97 -35.26
CA GLY A 725 -0.97 -25.71 -35.37
C GLY A 725 -0.07 -24.47 -35.47
N TRP A 726 1.26 -24.63 -35.49
CA TRP A 726 2.22 -23.58 -35.80
C TRP A 726 2.99 -23.90 -37.08
N THR A 727 2.89 -23.03 -38.10
CA THR A 727 3.64 -23.15 -39.34
C THR A 727 4.39 -21.86 -39.65
N GLN A 728 5.66 -21.97 -40.01
CA GLN A 728 6.44 -20.90 -40.65
C GLN A 728 6.93 -21.41 -42.01
N VAL A 729 6.59 -20.70 -43.07
CA VAL A 729 7.05 -21.00 -44.44
C VAL A 729 7.84 -19.81 -44.97
N ASP A 730 9.09 -20.02 -45.37
CA ASP A 730 9.85 -19.05 -46.17
C ASP A 730 9.30 -19.05 -47.60
N THR A 731 8.98 -17.87 -48.13
CA THR A 731 8.42 -17.70 -49.48
C THR A 731 9.45 -17.17 -50.48
N ALA A 732 10.73 -17.16 -50.14
CA ALA A 732 11.87 -16.75 -50.97
C ALA A 732 11.69 -15.37 -51.65
N GLY A 733 10.95 -14.45 -51.00
CA GLY A 733 10.66 -13.12 -51.54
C GLY A 733 9.57 -13.04 -52.61
N LEU A 734 8.78 -14.11 -52.82
CA LEU A 734 7.69 -14.16 -53.82
C LEU A 734 6.82 -12.91 -53.79
N ARG A 735 6.61 -12.30 -54.97
CA ARG A 735 5.79 -11.09 -55.11
C ARG A 735 4.31 -11.47 -55.23
N ALA A 736 3.57 -11.33 -54.14
CA ALA A 736 2.19 -11.79 -54.02
C ALA A 736 1.23 -10.63 -53.64
N ASP A 737 -0.04 -10.75 -54.02
CA ASP A 737 -1.14 -9.85 -53.62
C ASP A 737 -2.16 -10.53 -52.67
N ALA A 738 -2.05 -11.85 -52.44
CA ALA A 738 -2.71 -12.54 -51.35
C ALA A 738 -1.88 -13.74 -50.85
N VAL A 739 -2.12 -14.16 -49.62
CA VAL A 739 -1.66 -15.45 -49.07
C VAL A 739 -2.83 -16.16 -48.39
N ARG A 740 -2.83 -17.50 -48.36
CA ARG A 740 -3.88 -18.27 -47.68
C ARG A 740 -3.36 -19.54 -47.04
N LEU A 741 -4.10 -20.03 -46.05
CA LEU A 741 -4.13 -21.44 -45.70
C LEU A 741 -5.35 -22.06 -46.40
N SER A 742 -5.17 -23.14 -47.15
CA SER A 742 -6.28 -23.95 -47.70
C SER A 742 -6.22 -25.38 -47.17
N TRP A 743 -7.33 -26.12 -47.22
CA TRP A 743 -7.42 -27.48 -46.67
C TRP A 743 -8.44 -28.35 -47.42
N ALA A 744 -8.22 -29.67 -47.40
CA ALA A 744 -9.18 -30.65 -47.87
C ALA A 744 -9.88 -31.36 -46.69
N GLY A 745 -11.22 -31.37 -46.70
CA GLY A 745 -12.02 -32.05 -45.67
C GLY A 745 -12.30 -31.16 -44.45
N ALA A 746 -12.05 -31.68 -43.25
CA ALA A 746 -12.42 -31.01 -42.00
C ALA A 746 -11.60 -29.71 -41.81
N ALA A 747 -12.30 -28.58 -41.65
CA ALA A 747 -11.67 -27.28 -41.48
C ALA A 747 -10.87 -27.19 -40.16
N PRO A 748 -9.59 -26.77 -40.20
CA PRO A 748 -8.86 -26.42 -38.99
C PRO A 748 -9.44 -25.13 -38.41
N ALA A 749 -9.46 -25.02 -37.07
CA ALA A 749 -9.79 -23.76 -36.42
C ALA A 749 -8.59 -22.80 -36.55
N VAL A 750 -8.63 -21.98 -37.62
CA VAL A 750 -7.61 -20.97 -37.91
C VAL A 750 -7.78 -19.76 -37.00
N HIS A 751 -6.69 -19.36 -36.35
CA HIS A 751 -6.61 -18.10 -35.61
C HIS A 751 -6.09 -16.99 -36.52
N GLN A 752 -5.00 -17.22 -37.25
CA GLN A 752 -4.44 -16.22 -38.16
C GLN A 752 -3.54 -16.81 -39.26
N VAL A 753 -3.43 -16.06 -40.36
CA VAL A 753 -2.42 -16.20 -41.41
C VAL A 753 -1.73 -14.83 -41.52
N VAL A 754 -0.40 -14.78 -41.46
CA VAL A 754 0.37 -13.53 -41.35
C VAL A 754 1.53 -13.54 -42.36
N PRO A 755 1.42 -12.81 -43.49
CA PRO A 755 2.57 -12.52 -44.35
C PRO A 755 3.56 -11.54 -43.69
N TRP A 756 4.85 -11.83 -43.86
CA TRP A 756 5.97 -10.95 -43.54
C TRP A 756 6.52 -10.34 -44.83
N PHE A 757 6.61 -9.02 -44.92
CA PHE A 757 7.00 -8.33 -46.14
C PHE A 757 8.51 -8.10 -46.25
N GLY A 758 9.07 -8.31 -47.44
CA GLY A 758 10.50 -8.17 -47.74
C GLY A 758 10.91 -6.80 -48.30
N ASP A 759 9.95 -5.94 -48.63
CA ASP A 759 10.15 -4.58 -49.13
C ASP A 759 10.13 -3.50 -48.03
N GLY A 760 9.81 -3.88 -46.79
CA GLY A 760 9.90 -3.02 -45.61
C GLY A 760 11.28 -3.10 -44.93
N PRO A 761 11.62 -2.10 -44.09
CA PRO A 761 12.81 -2.19 -43.26
C PRO A 761 12.70 -3.42 -42.34
N GLN A 762 13.75 -4.24 -42.31
CA GLN A 762 13.81 -5.44 -41.46
C GLN A 762 14.19 -5.12 -40.00
N THR A 763 14.64 -3.89 -39.76
CA THR A 763 15.07 -3.35 -38.47
C THR A 763 14.45 -1.98 -38.26
N ARG A 764 14.29 -1.57 -37.00
CA ARG A 764 14.05 -0.18 -36.62
C ARG A 764 14.97 0.13 -35.44
N PHE A 765 15.87 1.08 -35.63
CA PHE A 765 16.74 1.59 -34.57
C PHE A 765 16.35 3.02 -34.19
N GLU A 766 16.09 3.29 -32.92
CA GLU A 766 15.64 4.60 -32.41
C GLU A 766 16.31 4.95 -31.07
N LEU A 767 16.28 6.23 -30.71
CA LEU A 767 16.69 6.73 -29.38
C LEU A 767 15.47 7.31 -28.69
N ALA A 768 15.21 6.91 -27.45
CA ALA A 768 14.14 7.45 -26.62
C ALA A 768 14.34 8.97 -26.39
N ASP A 769 13.24 9.68 -26.11
CA ASP A 769 13.23 11.11 -25.78
C ASP A 769 13.93 12.00 -26.81
N GLY A 770 13.86 11.60 -28.09
CA GLY A 770 14.53 12.28 -29.20
C GLY A 770 16.06 12.15 -29.19
N GLY A 771 16.62 11.31 -28.33
CA GLY A 771 18.06 11.14 -28.16
C GLY A 771 18.73 12.36 -27.53
N VAL A 772 18.16 12.95 -26.49
CA VAL A 772 18.77 14.08 -25.75
C VAL A 772 19.18 13.65 -24.33
N ALA A 773 20.38 14.05 -23.90
CA ALA A 773 20.89 13.76 -22.56
C ALA A 773 21.57 14.99 -21.94
N ASP A 774 20.96 15.57 -20.91
CA ASP A 774 21.55 16.65 -20.13
C ASP A 774 22.45 16.05 -19.03
N ALA A 775 23.77 16.12 -19.23
CA ALA A 775 24.78 15.46 -18.41
C ALA A 775 25.73 16.48 -17.75
N GLU A 776 25.90 16.38 -16.44
CA GLU A 776 26.78 17.27 -15.67
C GLU A 776 28.25 16.96 -15.95
N ILE A 777 29.04 18.00 -16.22
CA ILE A 777 30.50 17.91 -16.40
C ILE A 777 31.13 17.39 -15.10
N GLY A 778 31.80 16.24 -15.17
CA GLY A 778 32.35 15.55 -14.00
C GLY A 778 31.30 14.90 -13.08
N GLY A 779 30.03 14.91 -13.46
CA GLY A 779 28.92 14.41 -12.65
C GLY A 779 28.68 12.90 -12.76
N ALA A 780 27.59 12.47 -12.13
CA ALA A 780 27.12 11.09 -12.21
C ALA A 780 26.61 10.73 -13.63
N PRO A 781 26.61 9.43 -14.00
CA PRO A 781 26.24 9.01 -15.35
C PRO A 781 24.76 9.27 -15.63
N LYS A 782 24.44 9.60 -16.88
CA LYS A 782 23.06 9.68 -17.38
C LYS A 782 22.77 8.46 -18.24
N GLN A 783 21.56 7.90 -18.11
CA GLN A 783 21.12 6.82 -18.97
C GLN A 783 20.23 7.37 -20.09
N VAL A 784 20.41 6.85 -21.29
CA VAL A 784 19.52 7.04 -22.44
C VAL A 784 19.16 5.68 -22.99
N THR A 785 17.90 5.45 -23.33
CA THR A 785 17.47 4.17 -23.90
C THR A 785 17.53 4.21 -25.42
N ALA A 786 18.34 3.36 -26.03
CA ALA A 786 18.18 3.00 -27.43
C ALA A 786 17.14 1.88 -27.58
N GLN A 787 16.38 1.89 -28.67
CA GLN A 787 15.37 0.89 -28.98
C GLN A 787 15.73 0.21 -30.30
N LEU A 788 15.70 -1.12 -30.31
CA LEU A 788 15.88 -1.92 -31.52
C LEU A 788 14.71 -2.88 -31.68
N SER A 789 13.97 -2.78 -32.78
CA SER A 789 12.87 -3.70 -33.12
C SER A 789 13.25 -4.56 -34.33
N ALA A 790 13.02 -5.87 -34.23
CA ALA A 790 13.11 -6.79 -35.35
C ALA A 790 11.79 -6.78 -36.13
N LEU A 791 11.83 -6.29 -37.36
CA LEU A 791 10.64 -6.18 -38.21
C LEU A 791 10.46 -7.40 -39.15
N GLY A 792 11.49 -8.23 -39.33
CA GLY A 792 11.46 -9.45 -40.14
C GLY A 792 11.02 -10.73 -39.40
N PRO A 793 10.87 -11.85 -40.13
CA PRO A 793 10.47 -13.17 -39.61
C PRO A 793 11.57 -13.94 -38.85
N GLY A 794 12.74 -13.35 -38.62
CA GLY A 794 13.89 -13.94 -37.92
C GLY A 794 14.50 -12.99 -36.89
N GLU A 795 15.49 -13.45 -36.11
CA GLU A 795 16.22 -12.58 -35.18
C GLU A 795 17.04 -11.52 -35.93
N VAL A 796 17.22 -10.37 -35.30
CA VAL A 796 18.10 -9.30 -35.79
C VAL A 796 19.29 -9.20 -34.85
N ARG A 797 20.48 -9.52 -35.35
CA ARG A 797 21.75 -9.45 -34.63
C ARG A 797 22.69 -8.49 -35.33
N GLY A 798 23.30 -7.57 -34.58
CA GLY A 798 24.25 -6.63 -35.15
C GLY A 798 25.15 -5.96 -34.10
N PRO A 799 26.27 -5.36 -34.54
CA PRO A 799 27.09 -4.54 -33.68
C PRO A 799 26.35 -3.24 -33.35
N LEU A 800 26.46 -2.80 -32.10
CA LEU A 800 26.08 -1.47 -31.65
C LEU A 800 27.36 -0.69 -31.34
N SER A 801 27.44 0.55 -31.82
CA SER A 801 28.60 1.41 -31.62
C SER A 801 28.20 2.86 -31.42
N ALA A 802 29.04 3.64 -30.75
CA ALA A 802 28.90 5.08 -30.62
C ALA A 802 30.25 5.74 -30.92
N ARG A 803 30.21 6.95 -31.51
CA ARG A 803 31.40 7.75 -31.82
C ARG A 803 31.38 9.06 -31.03
N PRO A 804 31.62 9.03 -29.71
CA PRO A 804 31.58 10.25 -28.91
C PRO A 804 32.79 11.16 -29.22
N PRO A 805 32.61 12.50 -29.19
CA PRO A 805 33.70 13.46 -29.30
C PRO A 805 34.52 13.49 -28.00
N ALA A 806 35.69 14.15 -28.05
CA ALA A 806 36.54 14.33 -26.88
C ALA A 806 35.79 14.97 -25.70
N GLY A 807 36.00 14.43 -24.49
CA GLY A 807 35.30 14.84 -23.28
C GLY A 807 33.98 14.10 -22.99
N VAL A 808 33.40 13.40 -23.97
CA VAL A 808 32.19 12.59 -23.79
C VAL A 808 32.54 11.10 -23.85
N THR A 809 31.92 10.28 -23.01
CA THR A 809 32.00 8.81 -23.11
C THR A 809 30.62 8.20 -23.08
N VAL A 810 30.37 7.20 -23.94
CA VAL A 810 29.13 6.42 -23.96
C VAL A 810 29.47 4.95 -23.81
N ARG A 811 28.91 4.29 -22.78
CA ARG A 811 29.02 2.85 -22.54
C ARG A 811 27.78 2.15 -23.07
N LEU A 812 28.00 1.08 -23.82
CA LEU A 812 26.96 0.29 -24.50
C LEU A 812 27.45 -1.17 -24.70
N PRO A 813 26.54 -2.15 -24.93
CA PRO A 813 26.94 -3.50 -25.31
C PRO A 813 27.48 -3.52 -26.76
N GLN A 814 28.51 -4.33 -27.02
CA GLN A 814 29.14 -4.41 -28.35
C GLN A 814 28.23 -5.01 -29.42
N THR A 815 27.41 -5.99 -29.04
CA THR A 815 26.46 -6.69 -29.92
C THR A 815 25.08 -6.67 -29.27
N VAL A 816 24.06 -6.44 -30.07
CA VAL A 816 22.66 -6.52 -29.63
C VAL A 816 21.93 -7.55 -30.49
N VAL A 817 21.04 -8.31 -29.86
CA VAL A 817 20.09 -9.23 -30.50
C VAL A 817 18.68 -8.75 -30.17
N ALA A 818 17.88 -8.47 -31.19
CA ALA A 818 16.43 -8.32 -31.05
C ALA A 818 15.76 -9.64 -31.49
N PRO A 819 14.89 -10.23 -30.65
CA PRO A 819 14.17 -11.45 -31.02
C PRO A 819 13.22 -11.15 -32.18
N ARG A 820 13.00 -12.14 -33.05
CA ARG A 820 12.03 -12.10 -34.16
C ARG A 820 10.77 -11.32 -33.78
N GLY A 821 10.37 -10.36 -34.62
CA GLY A 821 9.13 -9.58 -34.48
C GLY A 821 9.06 -8.62 -33.29
N GLY A 822 9.87 -8.83 -32.25
CA GLY A 822 9.85 -8.11 -30.98
C GLY A 822 10.87 -6.97 -30.90
N GLN A 823 11.02 -6.42 -29.69
CA GLN A 823 11.82 -5.22 -29.43
C GLN A 823 12.71 -5.39 -28.20
N VAL A 824 13.89 -4.77 -28.23
CA VAL A 824 14.81 -4.70 -27.09
C VAL A 824 15.15 -3.25 -26.77
N SER A 825 15.11 -2.91 -25.48
CA SER A 825 15.56 -1.63 -24.94
C SER A 825 16.98 -1.77 -24.41
N ILE A 826 17.86 -0.87 -24.83
CA ILE A 826 19.32 -0.94 -24.62
C ILE A 826 19.75 0.32 -23.85
N PRO A 827 20.17 0.21 -22.58
CA PRO A 827 20.65 1.38 -21.84
C PRO A 827 22.04 1.81 -22.34
N LEU A 828 22.16 3.09 -22.67
CA LEU A 828 23.40 3.78 -23.01
C LEU A 828 23.83 4.63 -21.81
N GLU A 829 25.00 4.35 -21.23
CA GLU A 829 25.52 5.10 -20.07
C GLU A 829 26.39 6.27 -20.57
N VAL A 830 25.91 7.49 -20.47
CA VAL A 830 26.57 8.73 -20.91
C VAL A 830 27.28 9.39 -19.73
N ARG A 831 28.54 9.79 -19.92
CA ARG A 831 29.30 10.63 -18.98
C ARG A 831 30.01 11.76 -19.72
N VAL A 832 30.18 12.88 -19.04
CA VAL A 832 30.96 14.03 -19.50
C VAL A 832 32.14 14.22 -18.54
N ALA A 833 33.36 14.17 -19.06
CA ALA A 833 34.58 14.22 -18.26
C ALA A 833 34.80 15.63 -17.65
N PRO A 834 35.41 15.73 -16.44
CA PRO A 834 35.86 17.01 -15.90
C PRO A 834 36.72 17.80 -16.91
N GLY A 835 36.53 19.11 -16.99
CA GLY A 835 37.24 19.98 -17.93
C GLY A 835 36.67 20.01 -19.36
N THR A 836 35.64 19.22 -19.68
CA THR A 836 34.89 19.36 -20.94
C THR A 836 34.15 20.71 -20.98
N ALA A 837 34.20 21.42 -22.10
CA ALA A 837 33.51 22.71 -22.23
C ALA A 837 31.97 22.53 -22.19
N PRO A 838 31.21 23.43 -21.54
CA PRO A 838 29.75 23.41 -21.62
C PRO A 838 29.25 23.58 -23.05
N GLY A 839 28.20 22.83 -23.43
CA GLY A 839 27.67 22.87 -24.81
C GLY A 839 26.98 21.57 -25.24
N SER A 840 26.49 21.57 -26.48
CA SER A 840 25.82 20.40 -27.10
C SER A 840 26.78 19.60 -27.97
N TYR A 841 26.98 18.33 -27.61
CA TYR A 841 27.84 17.37 -28.29
C TYR A 841 26.99 16.35 -29.03
N GLN A 842 27.23 16.20 -30.34
CA GLN A 842 26.54 15.20 -31.15
C GLN A 842 27.33 13.89 -31.14
N VAL A 843 26.68 12.80 -30.70
CA VAL A 843 27.23 11.45 -30.65
C VAL A 843 26.49 10.57 -31.63
N PRO A 844 27.06 10.24 -32.81
CA PRO A 844 26.51 9.23 -33.69
C PRO A 844 26.51 7.87 -32.99
N VAL A 845 25.33 7.26 -32.88
CA VAL A 845 25.10 5.89 -32.42
C VAL A 845 24.63 5.07 -33.61
N THR A 846 25.29 3.96 -33.91
CA THR A 846 25.06 3.16 -35.12
C THR A 846 24.78 1.71 -34.75
N PHE A 847 23.68 1.16 -35.26
CA PHE A 847 23.34 -0.26 -35.24
C PHE A 847 23.09 -0.75 -36.66
N GLY A 848 23.75 -1.84 -37.09
CA GLY A 848 23.45 -2.49 -38.38
C GLY A 848 23.59 -1.60 -39.63
N GLY A 849 24.31 -0.47 -39.53
CA GLY A 849 24.41 0.56 -40.58
C GLY A 849 23.44 1.74 -40.41
N GLU A 850 22.34 1.57 -39.69
CA GLU A 850 21.45 2.67 -39.30
C GLU A 850 22.12 3.54 -38.23
N THR A 851 22.17 4.85 -38.47
CA THR A 851 22.71 5.81 -37.49
C THR A 851 21.61 6.71 -36.96
N ARG A 852 21.65 6.96 -35.64
CA ARG A 852 20.88 7.99 -34.92
C ARG A 852 21.87 8.88 -34.18
N VAL A 853 21.48 10.11 -33.86
CA VAL A 853 22.36 11.06 -33.21
C VAL A 853 21.87 11.34 -31.80
N LEU A 854 22.69 11.01 -30.82
CA LEU A 854 22.49 11.35 -29.41
C LEU A 854 23.08 12.74 -29.16
N THR A 855 22.24 13.72 -28.83
CA THR A 855 22.66 15.05 -28.37
C THR A 855 22.94 15.01 -26.87
N VAL A 856 24.22 15.01 -26.49
CA VAL A 856 24.66 15.14 -25.10
C VAL A 856 24.88 16.62 -24.78
N ARG A 857 24.07 17.21 -23.91
CA ARG A 857 24.29 18.57 -23.42
C ARG A 857 25.15 18.52 -22.17
N ALA A 858 26.41 18.91 -22.30
CA ALA A 858 27.33 19.09 -21.18
C ALA A 858 26.92 20.34 -20.40
N VAL A 859 26.35 20.16 -19.22
CA VAL A 859 25.94 21.25 -18.34
C VAL A 859 26.94 21.44 -17.19
N VAL A 860 27.15 22.69 -16.79
CA VAL A 860 27.91 23.01 -15.59
C VAL A 860 27.23 22.41 -14.36
N ARG A 861 28.03 21.84 -13.46
CA ARG A 861 27.54 21.28 -12.20
C ARG A 861 27.04 22.41 -11.30
N THR A 862 25.86 22.24 -10.69
CA THR A 862 25.25 23.28 -9.85
C THR A 862 24.87 22.77 -8.47
N GLY A 863 25.02 23.60 -7.44
CA GLY A 863 24.70 23.23 -6.07
C GLY A 863 24.85 24.39 -5.09
N GLY A 864 24.87 24.06 -3.80
CA GLY A 864 24.80 25.04 -2.72
C GLY A 864 23.35 25.45 -2.39
N PRO A 865 23.16 26.42 -1.46
CA PRO A 865 21.85 26.97 -1.15
C PRO A 865 21.29 27.77 -2.33
N ASP A 866 19.97 27.95 -2.36
CA ASP A 866 19.32 28.93 -3.24
C ASP A 866 19.83 30.35 -2.90
N LEU A 867 20.40 31.00 -3.91
CA LEU A 867 20.98 32.34 -3.80
C LEU A 867 19.91 33.44 -3.82
N LEU A 868 18.68 33.14 -4.26
CA LEU A 868 17.58 34.10 -4.29
C LEU A 868 16.90 34.26 -2.92
N ARG A 869 16.84 33.21 -2.09
CA ARG A 869 16.29 33.22 -0.72
C ARG A 869 16.78 34.37 0.18
N ILE A 870 17.99 34.89 -0.07
CA ILE A 870 18.61 36.01 0.67
C ILE A 870 18.89 37.24 -0.21
N ALA A 871 18.38 37.28 -1.43
CA ALA A 871 18.57 38.37 -2.37
C ALA A 871 17.62 39.55 -2.09
N ARG A 872 18.03 40.76 -2.48
CA ARG A 872 17.14 41.94 -2.46
C ARG A 872 16.37 42.01 -3.77
N VAL A 873 15.05 41.93 -3.71
CA VAL A 873 14.19 41.86 -4.91
C VAL A 873 13.47 43.19 -5.15
N ALA A 874 13.32 43.55 -6.42
CA ALA A 874 12.52 44.67 -6.89
C ALA A 874 11.87 44.35 -8.24
N SER A 875 10.75 44.98 -8.57
CA SER A 875 10.05 44.83 -9.85
C SER A 875 10.00 46.15 -10.63
N SER A 876 9.53 46.08 -11.87
CA SER A 876 9.09 47.25 -12.65
C SER A 876 7.82 47.89 -12.04
N ALA A 877 6.93 47.05 -11.52
CA ALA A 877 5.71 47.35 -10.78
C ALA A 877 5.08 46.02 -10.32
N ASP A 878 4.24 46.08 -9.28
CA ASP A 878 3.44 44.96 -8.77
C ASP A 878 1.94 45.17 -9.07
N GLU A 879 1.15 44.10 -9.18
CA GLU A 879 -0.29 44.13 -9.48
C GLU A 879 -1.08 44.85 -8.38
N THR A 880 -0.83 44.46 -7.12
CA THR A 880 -1.30 45.10 -5.89
C THR A 880 -0.23 44.94 -4.80
N PRO A 881 -0.31 45.66 -3.68
CA PRO A 881 0.58 45.44 -2.53
C PRO A 881 0.55 44.00 -1.96
N ASP A 882 -0.47 43.20 -2.28
CA ASP A 882 -0.62 41.81 -1.81
C ASP A 882 0.19 40.81 -2.65
N PHE A 883 0.70 41.21 -3.82
CA PHE A 883 1.51 40.36 -4.71
C PHE A 883 2.91 40.94 -4.98
N PRO A 884 3.69 41.26 -3.93
CA PRO A 884 4.93 42.03 -4.05
C PRO A 884 6.07 41.21 -4.66
N ALA A 885 7.05 41.90 -5.26
CA ALA A 885 8.23 41.24 -5.86
C ALA A 885 9.01 40.32 -4.89
N ALA A 886 8.99 40.62 -3.59
CA ALA A 886 9.61 39.78 -2.55
C ALA A 886 9.03 38.36 -2.47
N ALA A 887 7.77 38.16 -2.85
CA ALA A 887 7.12 36.85 -2.82
C ALA A 887 7.72 35.85 -3.83
N VAL A 888 8.47 36.31 -4.84
CA VAL A 888 9.22 35.40 -5.74
C VAL A 888 10.24 34.55 -4.97
N VAL A 889 10.79 35.05 -3.86
CA VAL A 889 11.96 34.45 -3.19
C VAL A 889 11.73 34.06 -1.73
N ASP A 890 10.55 34.31 -1.18
CA ASP A 890 10.27 34.10 0.25
C ASP A 890 10.24 32.60 0.66
N GLY A 891 10.03 31.69 -0.28
CA GLY A 891 9.97 30.25 -0.06
C GLY A 891 8.60 29.73 0.42
N SER A 892 7.57 30.57 0.39
CA SER A 892 6.20 30.19 0.75
C SER A 892 5.41 29.75 -0.50
N PRO A 893 4.78 28.57 -0.50
CA PRO A 893 3.94 28.12 -1.61
C PRO A 893 2.56 28.82 -1.65
N ALA A 894 2.28 29.73 -0.71
CA ALA A 894 1.00 30.44 -0.58
C ALA A 894 1.06 31.90 -1.05
N THR A 895 2.25 32.40 -1.38
CA THR A 895 2.52 33.78 -1.79
C THR A 895 3.02 33.80 -3.23
N ARG A 896 2.76 34.89 -3.96
CA ARG A 896 3.18 35.05 -5.36
C ARG A 896 3.51 36.50 -5.65
N TRP A 897 4.42 36.72 -6.60
CA TRP A 897 4.50 37.99 -7.29
C TRP A 897 3.53 38.01 -8.48
N SER A 898 3.03 39.19 -8.80
CA SER A 898 2.23 39.45 -9.98
C SER A 898 2.54 40.84 -10.51
N SER A 899 2.77 40.97 -11.81
CA SER A 899 2.92 42.30 -12.44
C SER A 899 1.56 42.95 -12.72
N PRO A 900 1.51 44.26 -13.01
CA PRO A 900 0.40 44.84 -13.75
C PRO A 900 0.20 44.13 -15.11
N ALA A 901 -0.98 44.27 -15.70
CA ALA A 901 -1.35 43.67 -16.98
C ALA A 901 -0.71 44.38 -18.20
N VAL A 902 0.63 44.43 -18.22
CA VAL A 902 1.46 45.02 -19.29
C VAL A 902 2.58 44.07 -19.69
N ASP A 903 2.92 44.06 -20.98
CA ASP A 903 4.06 43.33 -21.51
C ASP A 903 5.37 44.09 -21.28
N GLY A 904 6.48 43.39 -21.13
CA GLY A 904 7.79 43.96 -20.75
C GLY A 904 7.99 44.17 -19.24
N ALA A 905 7.03 43.76 -18.40
CA ALA A 905 7.19 43.79 -16.94
C ALA A 905 8.31 42.85 -16.48
N TRP A 906 9.01 43.22 -15.42
CA TRP A 906 10.15 42.44 -14.90
C TRP A 906 10.22 42.43 -13.38
N TRP A 907 10.85 41.38 -12.84
CA TRP A 907 11.41 41.37 -11.50
C TRP A 907 12.92 41.13 -11.58
N ARG A 908 13.66 41.68 -10.62
CA ARG A 908 15.11 41.51 -10.49
C ARG A 908 15.50 41.24 -9.05
N ALA A 909 16.51 40.41 -8.86
CA ALA A 909 17.13 40.11 -7.58
C ALA A 909 18.60 40.53 -7.58
N GLU A 910 19.03 41.26 -6.56
CA GLU A 910 20.41 41.50 -6.21
C GLU A 910 20.89 40.42 -5.24
N LEU A 911 21.80 39.56 -5.70
CA LEU A 911 22.37 38.46 -4.93
C LEU A 911 23.28 38.98 -3.80
N ALA A 912 23.37 38.26 -2.68
CA ALA A 912 24.18 38.67 -1.53
C ALA A 912 25.69 38.85 -1.86
N ALA A 913 26.22 38.12 -2.84
CA ALA A 913 27.57 38.27 -3.41
C ALA A 913 27.54 37.96 -4.93
N PRO A 914 28.49 38.48 -5.74
CA PRO A 914 28.64 38.06 -7.14
C PRO A 914 28.94 36.56 -7.25
N ALA A 915 28.21 35.86 -8.10
CA ALA A 915 28.31 34.40 -8.28
C ALA A 915 28.33 34.01 -9.77
N ARG A 916 28.85 32.82 -10.08
CA ARG A 916 28.66 32.17 -11.38
C ARG A 916 27.37 31.36 -11.31
N ILE A 917 26.28 31.83 -11.89
CA ILE A 917 24.99 31.12 -11.85
C ILE A 917 24.95 30.07 -12.96
N GLY A 918 24.61 28.84 -12.60
CA GLY A 918 24.51 27.72 -13.54
C GLY A 918 23.09 27.22 -13.78
N ARG A 919 22.16 27.53 -12.88
CA ARG A 919 20.74 27.13 -13.00
C ARG A 919 19.82 28.14 -12.32
N VAL A 920 18.67 28.35 -12.93
CA VAL A 920 17.54 29.11 -12.38
C VAL A 920 16.30 28.24 -12.50
N GLU A 921 15.56 28.07 -11.40
CA GLU A 921 14.25 27.42 -11.41
C GLU A 921 13.17 28.50 -11.35
N LEU A 922 12.14 28.42 -12.19
CA LEU A 922 10.97 29.30 -12.16
C LEU A 922 9.71 28.46 -11.94
N HIS A 923 8.85 28.88 -11.01
CA HIS A 923 7.52 28.30 -10.82
C HIS A 923 6.45 29.36 -11.14
N TRP A 924 5.92 29.28 -12.35
CA TRP A 924 4.86 30.16 -12.84
C TRP A 924 3.49 29.77 -12.28
N GLN A 925 2.62 30.76 -12.09
CA GLN A 925 1.18 30.57 -11.88
C GLN A 925 0.46 30.51 -13.25
N GLU A 926 -0.86 30.27 -13.28
CA GLU A 926 -1.67 30.22 -14.51
C GLU A 926 -1.53 31.46 -15.41
N ALA A 927 -1.29 32.65 -14.83
CA ALA A 927 -0.97 33.86 -15.57
C ALA A 927 0.55 33.97 -15.86
N TYR A 928 1.09 32.97 -16.56
CA TYR A 928 2.52 32.90 -16.90
C TYR A 928 2.91 33.84 -18.06
N ALA A 929 4.21 34.02 -18.26
CA ALA A 929 4.76 34.67 -19.45
C ALA A 929 4.81 33.68 -20.62
N SER A 930 4.10 33.92 -21.73
CA SER A 930 4.16 33.09 -22.94
C SER A 930 5.51 33.20 -23.65
N ALA A 931 6.15 34.36 -23.53
CA ALA A 931 7.56 34.57 -23.85
C ALA A 931 8.24 35.38 -22.74
N TYR A 932 9.47 35.01 -22.38
CA TYR A 932 10.27 35.76 -21.42
C TYR A 932 11.78 35.57 -21.66
N ARG A 933 12.58 36.46 -21.06
CA ARG A 933 14.04 36.34 -21.03
C ARG A 933 14.60 36.45 -19.62
N VAL A 934 15.68 35.72 -19.37
CA VAL A 934 16.52 35.85 -18.18
C VAL A 934 17.77 36.62 -18.55
N GLU A 935 18.07 37.65 -17.78
CA GLU A 935 19.19 38.55 -17.97
C GLU A 935 20.04 38.61 -16.70
N THR A 936 21.35 38.78 -16.86
CA THR A 936 22.30 38.88 -15.75
C THR A 936 23.14 40.13 -15.86
N SER A 937 23.61 40.65 -14.74
CA SER A 937 24.41 41.87 -14.66
C SER A 937 25.36 41.82 -13.45
N ALA A 938 26.51 42.50 -13.57
CA ALA A 938 27.48 42.68 -12.49
C ALA A 938 27.26 43.98 -11.70
N ASP A 939 26.63 44.99 -12.33
CA ASP A 939 26.50 46.37 -11.84
C ASP A 939 25.03 46.82 -11.66
N GLY A 940 24.07 46.05 -12.16
CA GLY A 940 22.63 46.35 -12.13
C GLY A 940 22.18 47.34 -13.22
N VAL A 941 23.11 47.82 -14.04
CA VAL A 941 22.94 48.85 -15.08
C VAL A 941 23.14 48.24 -16.46
N THR A 942 24.25 47.50 -16.65
CA THR A 942 24.62 46.82 -17.89
C THR A 942 24.11 45.38 -17.84
N TRP A 943 23.06 45.10 -18.62
CA TRP A 943 22.41 43.78 -18.65
C TRP A 943 22.88 42.94 -19.84
N ARG A 944 23.10 41.64 -19.60
CA ARG A 944 23.45 40.65 -20.63
C ARG A 944 22.35 39.59 -20.69
N PRO A 945 21.84 39.24 -21.88
CA PRO A 945 20.91 38.12 -22.01
C PRO A 945 21.63 36.81 -21.64
N ALA A 946 20.99 36.00 -20.79
CA ALA A 946 21.50 34.69 -20.38
C ALA A 946 20.67 33.56 -21.01
N VAL A 947 19.34 33.69 -21.02
CA VAL A 947 18.41 32.74 -21.65
C VAL A 947 17.24 33.52 -22.24
N ALA A 948 16.75 33.13 -23.43
CA ALA A 948 15.50 33.61 -24.00
C ALA A 948 14.56 32.42 -24.23
N VAL A 949 13.31 32.55 -23.81
CA VAL A 949 12.27 31.51 -23.86
C VAL A 949 11.09 32.07 -24.67
N PRO A 950 11.08 31.90 -26.01
CA PRO A 950 10.08 32.50 -26.89
C PRO A 950 8.74 31.74 -26.91
N ALA A 951 8.66 30.58 -26.26
CA ALA A 951 7.48 29.71 -26.19
C ALA A 951 7.49 28.92 -24.88
N SER A 952 7.24 29.63 -23.77
CA SER A 952 7.06 29.07 -22.43
C SER A 952 5.80 28.22 -22.34
N ARG A 953 5.78 27.24 -21.44
CA ARG A 953 4.60 26.43 -21.12
C ARG A 953 3.98 26.77 -19.77
N GLY A 954 4.66 27.61 -18.97
CA GLY A 954 4.29 27.85 -17.58
C GLY A 954 4.58 26.65 -16.68
N GLY A 955 4.01 26.65 -15.46
CA GLY A 955 4.34 25.65 -14.44
C GLY A 955 5.80 25.77 -13.98
N HIS A 956 6.45 24.63 -13.74
CA HIS A 956 7.87 24.58 -13.36
C HIS A 956 8.78 24.54 -14.59
N GLU A 957 9.69 25.51 -14.71
CA GLU A 957 10.69 25.58 -15.78
C GLU A 957 12.11 25.70 -15.20
N SER A 958 12.96 24.71 -15.50
CA SER A 958 14.37 24.65 -15.10
C SER A 958 15.26 25.18 -16.22
N LEU A 959 15.93 26.30 -15.97
CA LEU A 959 16.76 27.00 -16.94
C LEU A 959 18.24 26.78 -16.61
N ARG A 960 19.00 26.28 -17.58
CA ARG A 960 20.46 26.12 -17.48
C ARG A 960 21.15 27.33 -18.11
N LEU A 961 22.16 27.84 -17.42
CA LEU A 961 22.96 28.99 -17.85
C LEU A 961 24.43 28.76 -17.48
N ASP A 962 25.31 29.64 -17.94
CA ASP A 962 26.68 29.74 -17.49
C ASP A 962 27.06 31.22 -17.38
N ALA A 963 26.61 31.87 -16.31
CA ALA A 963 26.65 33.32 -16.15
C ALA A 963 27.66 33.76 -15.05
N PRO A 964 28.96 33.88 -15.38
CA PRO A 964 29.99 34.31 -14.43
C PRO A 964 29.85 35.78 -14.01
N GLY A 965 30.15 36.08 -12.75
CA GLY A 965 30.15 37.46 -12.23
C GLY A 965 28.76 38.07 -12.06
N THR A 966 27.71 37.25 -12.01
CA THR A 966 26.33 37.71 -11.81
C THR A 966 26.16 38.25 -10.39
N ARG A 967 25.88 39.55 -10.25
CA ARG A 967 25.42 40.19 -9.01
C ARG A 967 23.91 40.42 -9.03
N PHE A 968 23.35 40.69 -10.21
CA PHE A 968 21.93 40.92 -10.41
C PHE A 968 21.38 39.95 -11.46
N LEU A 969 20.23 39.36 -11.17
CA LEU A 969 19.44 38.54 -12.09
C LEU A 969 18.10 39.24 -12.35
N ARG A 970 17.63 39.24 -13.60
CA ARG A 970 16.31 39.77 -14.00
C ARG A 970 15.58 38.73 -14.83
N VAL A 971 14.28 38.59 -14.60
CA VAL A 971 13.36 37.91 -15.51
C VAL A 971 12.41 38.94 -16.07
N THR A 972 12.41 39.09 -17.39
CA THR A 972 11.54 40.03 -18.11
C THR A 972 10.47 39.22 -18.84
N CYS A 973 9.21 39.38 -18.44
CA CYS A 973 8.03 38.88 -19.14
C CYS A 973 7.87 39.69 -20.44
N GLU A 974 8.24 39.09 -21.58
CA GLU A 974 8.22 39.75 -22.88
C GLU A 974 6.81 39.77 -23.48
N SER A 975 6.08 38.67 -23.31
CA SER A 975 4.67 38.52 -23.70
C SER A 975 3.93 37.74 -22.62
N ARG A 976 2.74 38.21 -22.23
CA ARG A 976 1.86 37.50 -21.29
C ARG A 976 1.12 36.36 -21.99
N ALA A 977 0.84 35.27 -21.28
CA ALA A 977 0.01 34.16 -21.78
C ALA A 977 -1.50 34.41 -21.63
N THR A 978 -1.88 35.37 -20.79
CA THR A 978 -3.28 35.69 -20.47
C THR A 978 -3.53 37.20 -20.49
N LYS A 979 -4.78 37.62 -20.27
CA LYS A 979 -5.14 39.04 -20.10
C LYS A 979 -4.60 39.67 -18.80
N TYR A 980 -4.23 38.86 -17.82
CA TYR A 980 -3.70 39.31 -16.52
C TYR A 980 -2.20 39.64 -16.63
N GLY A 981 -1.58 40.12 -15.55
CA GLY A 981 -0.13 40.30 -15.48
C GLY A 981 0.63 38.99 -15.37
N CYS A 982 1.95 39.05 -15.51
CA CYS A 982 2.83 37.90 -15.35
C CYS A 982 3.03 37.55 -13.87
N SER A 983 2.83 36.28 -13.52
CA SER A 983 2.68 35.81 -12.13
C SER A 983 3.54 34.58 -11.83
N LEU A 984 4.30 34.64 -10.73
CA LEU A 984 5.21 33.59 -10.26
C LEU A 984 4.96 33.26 -8.79
N TRP A 985 4.84 31.97 -8.49
CA TRP A 985 4.86 31.44 -7.12
C TRP A 985 6.28 31.50 -6.53
N SER A 986 7.30 31.16 -7.31
CA SER A 986 8.69 31.26 -6.84
C SER A 986 9.72 31.31 -7.96
N ALA A 987 10.93 31.75 -7.61
CA ALA A 987 12.15 31.52 -8.37
C ALA A 987 13.31 31.15 -7.44
N GLU A 988 14.24 30.34 -7.94
CA GLU A 988 15.47 29.94 -7.25
C GLU A 988 16.69 30.06 -8.19
N ALA A 989 17.88 30.34 -7.66
CA ALA A 989 19.11 30.38 -8.46
C ALA A 989 20.28 29.69 -7.76
N TYR A 990 20.99 28.85 -8.51
CA TYR A 990 22.04 27.97 -8.01
C TYR A 990 23.41 28.28 -8.64
N ALA A 991 24.44 28.34 -7.80
CA ALA A 991 25.81 28.55 -8.24
C ALA A 991 26.34 27.34 -9.03
N VAL A 992 27.25 27.61 -9.97
CA VAL A 992 28.19 26.61 -10.48
C VAL A 992 29.13 26.20 -9.35
N VAL A 993 29.25 24.89 -9.13
CA VAL A 993 30.15 24.29 -8.13
C VAL A 993 31.28 23.51 -8.83
N PRO A 994 32.45 23.35 -8.17
CA PRO A 994 33.53 22.50 -8.68
C PRO A 994 33.17 21.02 -8.90
#